data_AF-A0A1M7MA27-F1
#
_entry.id   AF-A0A1M7MA27-F1
#
_cell.length_a   1.000
_cell.length_b   1.000
_cell.length_c   1.000
_cell.angle_alpha   90.00
_cell.angle_beta   90.00
_cell.angle_gamma   90.00
#
_symmetry.space_group_name_H-M   'P 1'
#
loop_
_entity.id
_entity.type
_entity.pdbx_description
1 polymer ?
#
loop_
_entity_poly.entity_id
_entity_poly.type
_entity_poly.pdbx_seq_one_letter_code
_entity_poly.pdbx_strand_id
1 'polypeptide(L)'
;MYSYRIFLSFLCCLALSAYAQVEFPMGSDVVNVKEEPYNAKGDGKTDDTEAIQKALSDHPDGDFIIYLPHGIYKISSALTWPTADKPEKDYRRTILQGESMGGTIISLQDDVPGFENPDFPQAVIYTGDGPNARQRNSIRDLTLRTGKKNPGAIGIRFNASVQGTINNVKVASGDSAGVIGIDLGFTENIGPLLLKNVEVDGFDVGVYTAGKSNSMTFEHVTLGGQKKFGLDNDNQMLAIRGLRFKGSTTAVYSHGPDASMVFVDGTLEYDPGKKAAKGVTAIVNEGELFARAVVVSKFKSKIKSTKKAYNESFSNTEIVEFSTQENHQLCHSPKQAMKLAVTETPNKAEQKSMYWTSITGEYGGKASDGSDDSKAIQDAIDDGAETIFFPPGGRWTINRDIYLRNRIHRLIGTEGKIDGKGKFIIEDGAFVDITIERFSTFASGITNRSKRTVVLKNMYVKSYESDDFATGDIFLEDVSVGTIRTNFQRLWGRQVTMVGDTKGPKISNNGGSIWILGLTARDGNTVLHNFNKGFAELLGVNVIASDKAKNSPMFINDNSSMSIAGLKETLTRGNPYSKIVEESRQGSKVYALKNTDLPHNETGGVMMALYTGYAPKQGQNEPPKPSMDKEHILVQPGKLHLQGNVEDDGRGDGLCRVPVAWRKGAGPGKVSFSDSTEYETDVTFTASGRYNLLFNANDGYQDRTDTGKVYVFDKRYTTLDHSGDNIPSGRGADAWISQFDNYTPHSTDEHLRVANDQNDAGKIYLKYDLSALPGPLFDAALKLEFDADSIKKPVQLNIFGLKETSKEMNFGEDKLGVDWKSDELTWENAPANLQQAGGQFNIRKNSGGGIDTKYADFIGIITINPKAPLGAFLRTPALTEFFKRKHASGLYTLILTAVEPGETFIKSRNAGKNMAPALYVGYYDNSRSVGGEAMDGGYTLTKVNIDIVNLECNFDLTVGYPQFVQIEILNESGKRMLTVAARELAGEKKTNFKFKAKAFPTGKYTLKIIGEAFTAEQKFFILN
;
A
#
# COMPACT_ATOMS: atom_id res chain seq x y z
N MET A 1 5.84 -26.48 -20.50
CA MET A 1 5.47 -26.32 -21.94
C MET A 1 5.19 -24.85 -22.33
N TYR A 2 5.67 -23.87 -21.57
CA TYR A 2 5.40 -22.42 -21.73
C TYR A 2 6.60 -21.59 -22.23
N SER A 3 7.74 -22.22 -22.52
CA SER A 3 9.00 -21.51 -22.82
C SER A 3 9.30 -21.32 -24.32
N TYR A 4 8.42 -21.77 -25.22
CA TYR A 4 8.67 -21.75 -26.68
C TYR A 4 7.82 -20.74 -27.48
N ARG A 5 6.91 -19.99 -26.84
CA ARG A 5 6.11 -18.95 -27.52
C ARG A 5 6.66 -17.53 -27.45
N ILE A 6 7.68 -17.28 -26.63
CA ILE A 6 8.27 -15.94 -26.48
C ILE A 6 9.31 -15.65 -27.56
N PHE A 7 9.91 -16.68 -28.17
CA PHE A 7 10.95 -16.50 -29.20
C PHE A 7 10.39 -16.26 -30.62
N LEU A 8 9.14 -16.66 -30.91
CA LEU A 8 8.55 -16.46 -32.25
C LEU A 8 7.90 -15.08 -32.46
N SER A 9 7.62 -14.32 -31.39
CA SER A 9 7.23 -12.91 -31.50
C SER A 9 8.42 -11.97 -31.69
N PHE A 10 9.65 -12.48 -31.54
CA PHE A 10 10.89 -11.71 -31.63
C PHE A 10 11.39 -11.47 -33.06
N LEU A 11 10.77 -12.11 -34.08
CA LEU A 11 11.17 -11.96 -35.49
C LEU A 11 10.09 -11.40 -36.43
N CYS A 12 8.89 -11.06 -35.93
CA CYS A 12 7.77 -10.60 -36.78
C CYS A 12 7.39 -9.11 -36.62
N CYS A 13 8.19 -8.31 -35.90
CA CYS A 13 8.01 -6.85 -35.81
C CYS A 13 9.19 -6.06 -36.43
N LEU A 14 9.95 -6.67 -37.34
CA LEU A 14 10.53 -5.92 -38.46
C LEU A 14 9.47 -5.82 -39.56
N ALA A 15 8.28 -5.34 -39.20
CA ALA A 15 7.40 -4.77 -40.21
C ALA A 15 8.13 -3.53 -40.71
N LEU A 16 8.42 -3.49 -42.01
CA LEU A 16 8.81 -2.28 -42.70
C LEU A 16 7.89 -1.15 -42.24
N SER A 17 8.39 -0.28 -41.36
CA SER A 17 7.91 1.09 -41.31
C SER A 17 8.29 1.68 -42.66
N ALA A 18 7.43 1.51 -43.66
CA ALA A 18 7.39 2.47 -44.76
C ALA A 18 7.33 3.82 -44.06
N TYR A 19 8.38 4.64 -44.18
CA TYR A 19 8.45 5.94 -43.54
C TYR A 19 7.18 6.69 -43.96
N ALA A 20 6.23 6.86 -43.04
CA ALA A 20 4.98 7.53 -43.34
C ALA A 20 5.34 8.96 -43.75
N GLN A 21 5.02 9.31 -44.99
CA GLN A 21 5.20 10.64 -45.54
C GLN A 21 3.91 11.41 -45.26
N VAL A 22 4.02 12.59 -44.68
CA VAL A 22 2.90 13.48 -44.43
C VAL A 22 2.86 14.51 -45.55
N GLU A 23 1.79 14.52 -46.32
CA GLU A 23 1.53 15.50 -47.36
C GLU A 23 0.20 16.22 -47.07
N PHE A 24 0.09 17.47 -47.53
CA PHE A 24 -1.12 18.27 -47.40
C PHE A 24 -1.68 18.64 -48.78
N PRO A 25 -3.02 18.67 -48.95
CA PRO A 25 -3.64 19.05 -50.20
C PRO A 25 -3.36 20.50 -50.58
N MET A 26 -3.44 20.81 -51.87
CA MET A 26 -3.51 22.18 -52.35
C MET A 26 -4.72 22.89 -51.71
N GLY A 27 -4.53 24.10 -51.19
CA GLY A 27 -5.57 24.85 -50.47
C GLY A 27 -5.68 24.51 -48.98
N SER A 28 -4.72 23.77 -48.41
CA SER A 28 -4.63 23.54 -46.96
C SER A 28 -4.02 24.71 -46.18
N ASP A 29 -3.57 25.78 -46.85
CA ASP A 29 -2.92 26.96 -46.27
C ASP A 29 -1.77 26.64 -45.28
N VAL A 30 -1.12 25.49 -45.48
CA VAL A 30 0.07 25.07 -44.72
C VAL A 30 1.28 25.87 -45.21
N VAL A 31 2.11 26.33 -44.28
CA VAL A 31 3.25 27.20 -44.58
C VAL A 31 4.43 26.34 -45.04
N ASN A 32 4.54 26.14 -46.36
CA ASN A 32 5.66 25.41 -46.94
C ASN A 32 6.90 26.33 -47.05
N VAL A 33 7.97 25.98 -46.34
CA VAL A 33 9.19 26.81 -46.30
C VAL A 33 9.91 26.90 -47.66
N LYS A 34 9.65 25.99 -48.60
CA LYS A 34 10.28 26.02 -49.95
C LYS A 34 9.58 26.97 -50.91
N GLU A 35 8.33 27.33 -50.63
CA GLU A 35 7.54 28.23 -51.48
C GLU A 35 7.79 29.70 -51.13
N GLU A 36 7.36 30.62 -52.01
CA GLU A 36 7.36 32.05 -51.73
C GLU A 36 6.50 32.34 -50.48
N PRO A 37 6.93 33.23 -49.55
CA PRO A 37 8.12 34.10 -49.60
C PRO A 37 9.41 33.51 -49.03
N TYR A 38 9.40 32.29 -48.49
CA TYR A 38 10.51 31.75 -47.69
C TYR A 38 11.64 31.15 -48.53
N ASN A 39 11.30 30.46 -49.63
CA ASN A 39 12.25 29.97 -50.64
C ASN A 39 13.44 29.13 -50.10
N ALA A 40 13.26 28.45 -48.96
CA ALA A 40 14.26 27.54 -48.39
C ALA A 40 14.65 26.46 -49.40
N LYS A 41 15.93 26.08 -49.46
CA LYS A 41 16.44 25.15 -50.46
C LYS A 41 16.35 23.70 -49.99
N GLY A 42 16.73 23.42 -48.75
CA GLY A 42 16.78 22.06 -48.22
C GLY A 42 17.75 21.15 -49.00
N ASP A 43 18.80 21.71 -49.58
CA ASP A 43 19.75 21.02 -50.48
C ASP A 43 21.00 20.49 -49.75
N GLY A 44 21.09 20.70 -48.43
CA GLY A 44 22.22 20.34 -47.58
C GLY A 44 23.45 21.23 -47.78
N LYS A 45 23.32 22.37 -48.47
CA LYS A 45 24.42 23.29 -48.77
C LYS A 45 24.06 24.73 -48.40
N THR A 46 22.93 25.23 -48.89
CA THR A 46 22.43 26.57 -48.58
C THR A 46 22.07 26.67 -47.11
N ASP A 47 22.39 27.81 -46.50
CA ASP A 47 21.93 28.13 -45.16
C ASP A 47 20.46 28.56 -45.21
N ASP A 48 19.59 27.72 -44.66
CA ASP A 48 18.14 27.92 -44.65
C ASP A 48 17.66 28.57 -43.33
N THR A 49 18.57 29.03 -42.46
CA THR A 49 18.22 29.57 -41.14
C THR A 49 17.23 30.72 -41.24
N GLU A 50 17.54 31.73 -42.05
CA GLU A 50 16.70 32.92 -42.19
C GLU A 50 15.34 32.58 -42.79
N ALA A 51 15.29 31.69 -43.79
CA ALA A 51 14.06 31.27 -44.45
C ALA A 51 13.11 30.56 -43.46
N ILE A 52 13.62 29.60 -42.69
CA ILE A 52 12.83 28.86 -41.71
C ILE A 52 12.44 29.75 -40.53
N GLN A 53 13.37 30.58 -40.04
CA GLN A 53 13.08 31.51 -38.95
C GLN A 53 12.03 32.53 -39.37
N LYS A 54 12.06 33.03 -40.60
CA LYS A 54 11.04 33.93 -41.12
C LYS A 54 9.67 33.24 -41.18
N ALA A 55 9.61 31.98 -41.62
CA ALA A 55 8.37 31.20 -41.61
C ALA A 55 7.79 31.03 -40.20
N LEU A 56 8.63 30.85 -39.18
CA LEU A 56 8.18 30.86 -37.79
C LEU A 56 7.70 32.25 -37.36
N SER A 57 8.50 33.29 -37.64
CA SER A 57 8.24 34.68 -37.23
C SER A 57 7.01 35.31 -37.83
N ASP A 58 6.60 34.91 -39.04
CA ASP A 58 5.40 35.44 -39.71
C ASP A 58 4.08 34.88 -39.12
N HIS A 59 4.13 33.81 -38.31
CA HIS A 59 2.94 33.11 -37.79
C HIS A 59 2.88 32.97 -36.24
N PRO A 60 3.02 34.05 -35.46
CA PRO A 60 2.94 34.00 -33.99
C PRO A 60 1.53 33.70 -33.48
N ASP A 61 1.41 32.84 -32.45
CA ASP A 61 0.13 32.45 -31.81
C ASP A 61 -0.94 31.99 -32.83
N GLY A 62 -0.50 31.49 -33.99
CA GLY A 62 -1.34 31.42 -35.19
C GLY A 62 -2.08 30.10 -35.42
N ASP A 63 -1.69 29.02 -34.74
CA ASP A 63 -2.12 27.65 -35.08
C ASP A 63 -1.81 27.32 -36.56
N PHE A 64 -0.61 27.68 -37.03
CA PHE A 64 -0.12 27.32 -38.36
C PHE A 64 0.89 26.17 -38.29
N ILE A 65 0.91 25.40 -39.38
CA ILE A 65 1.89 24.34 -39.60
C ILE A 65 3.01 24.92 -40.45
N ILE A 66 4.20 25.03 -39.87
CA ILE A 66 5.42 25.34 -40.60
C ILE A 66 5.96 24.01 -41.12
N TYR A 67 5.78 23.78 -42.43
CA TYR A 67 6.01 22.52 -43.09
C TYR A 67 7.34 22.49 -43.84
N LEU A 68 8.13 21.46 -43.58
CA LEU A 68 9.44 21.21 -44.19
C LEU A 68 9.37 19.95 -45.06
N PRO A 69 9.20 20.11 -46.39
CA PRO A 69 9.31 19.00 -47.34
C PRO A 69 10.64 18.24 -47.19
N HIS A 70 10.75 17.07 -47.81
CA HIS A 70 12.00 16.34 -47.82
C HIS A 70 13.20 17.19 -48.27
N GLY A 71 14.29 17.09 -47.52
CA GLY A 71 15.47 17.92 -47.70
C GLY A 71 16.38 17.91 -46.49
N ILE A 72 17.59 18.41 -46.69
CA ILE A 72 18.56 18.68 -45.64
C ILE A 72 18.66 20.20 -45.51
N TYR A 73 18.10 20.74 -44.43
CA TYR A 73 18.07 22.17 -44.14
C TYR A 73 19.25 22.51 -43.24
N LYS A 74 20.28 23.15 -43.79
CA LYS A 74 21.43 23.60 -42.99
C LYS A 74 21.06 24.87 -42.24
N ILE A 75 21.44 24.95 -40.97
CA ILE A 75 21.28 26.16 -40.17
C ILE A 75 22.59 26.55 -39.49
N SER A 76 22.85 27.85 -39.33
CA SER A 76 24.02 28.41 -38.66
C SER A 76 23.71 29.07 -37.32
N SER A 77 22.45 29.07 -36.87
CA SER A 77 22.06 29.56 -35.55
C SER A 77 20.77 28.89 -35.07
N ALA A 78 20.35 29.20 -33.84
CA ALA A 78 19.15 28.64 -33.24
C ALA A 78 17.87 29.07 -33.99
N LEU A 79 16.92 28.14 -34.12
CA LEU A 79 15.54 28.43 -34.50
C LEU A 79 14.70 28.68 -33.24
N THR A 80 14.03 29.82 -33.20
CA THR A 80 13.27 30.28 -32.03
C THR A 80 11.80 30.44 -32.39
N TRP A 81 10.91 29.97 -31.51
CA TRP A 81 9.48 30.21 -31.66
C TRP A 81 9.19 31.71 -31.59
N PRO A 82 8.15 32.21 -32.27
CA PRO A 82 7.93 33.64 -32.38
C PRO A 82 7.32 34.23 -31.09
N THR A 83 7.69 35.48 -30.79
CA THR A 83 6.94 36.34 -29.87
C THR A 83 5.69 36.87 -30.56
N ALA A 84 4.61 37.08 -29.80
CA ALA A 84 3.36 37.60 -30.31
C ALA A 84 3.16 39.07 -29.86
N ASP A 85 2.06 39.69 -30.31
CA ASP A 85 1.73 41.08 -29.93
C ASP A 85 1.54 41.29 -28.42
N LYS A 86 1.32 40.19 -27.67
CA LYS A 86 1.13 40.23 -26.22
C LYS A 86 1.98 39.17 -25.53
N PRO A 87 2.65 39.49 -24.40
CA PRO A 87 3.55 38.56 -23.71
C PRO A 87 2.92 37.21 -23.31
N GLU A 88 1.63 37.21 -22.93
CA GLU A 88 0.91 35.98 -22.58
C GLU A 88 0.65 35.03 -23.77
N LYS A 89 0.92 35.51 -24.98
CA LYS A 89 0.79 34.79 -26.25
C LYS A 89 2.13 34.43 -26.88
N ASP A 90 3.24 34.83 -26.28
CA ASP A 90 4.56 34.49 -26.81
C ASP A 90 4.77 32.99 -26.85
N TYR A 91 5.50 32.54 -27.88
CA TYR A 91 6.07 31.20 -27.98
C TYR A 91 5.07 30.04 -27.89
N ARG A 92 3.81 30.21 -28.29
CA ARG A 92 2.79 29.16 -28.20
C ARG A 92 2.08 28.95 -29.54
N ARG A 93 1.32 27.85 -29.65
CA ARG A 93 0.53 27.48 -30.84
C ARG A 93 1.34 27.48 -32.14
N THR A 94 2.60 27.06 -32.04
CA THR A 94 3.52 26.97 -33.18
C THR A 94 3.86 25.50 -33.42
N ILE A 95 3.61 25.04 -34.65
CA ILE A 95 3.76 23.64 -35.06
C ILE A 95 4.83 23.58 -36.16
N LEU A 96 5.92 22.86 -35.89
CA LEU A 96 6.96 22.54 -36.87
C LEU A 96 6.79 21.09 -37.30
N GLN A 97 6.63 20.85 -38.60
CA GLN A 97 6.37 19.51 -39.12
C GLN A 97 7.21 19.23 -40.36
N GLY A 98 7.97 18.14 -40.33
CA GLY A 98 8.60 17.60 -41.53
C GLY A 98 7.66 16.72 -42.33
N GLU A 99 8.06 16.38 -43.56
CA GLU A 99 7.38 15.39 -44.39
C GLU A 99 7.58 13.96 -43.84
N SER A 100 8.78 13.66 -43.32
CA SER A 100 9.03 12.40 -42.61
C SER A 100 10.28 12.49 -41.73
N MET A 101 10.31 11.68 -40.66
CA MET A 101 11.47 11.59 -39.75
C MET A 101 12.77 11.26 -40.49
N GLY A 102 12.71 10.42 -41.55
CA GLY A 102 13.90 9.98 -42.29
C GLY A 102 14.33 10.90 -43.43
N GLY A 103 13.40 11.67 -44.01
CA GLY A 103 13.66 12.48 -45.20
C GLY A 103 13.74 13.99 -44.96
N THR A 104 13.23 14.49 -43.84
CA THR A 104 13.35 15.91 -43.45
C THR A 104 14.38 16.04 -42.33
N ILE A 105 15.53 16.67 -42.64
CA ILE A 105 16.66 16.78 -41.72
C ILE A 105 17.02 18.25 -41.53
N ILE A 106 16.87 18.77 -40.32
CA ILE A 106 17.47 20.05 -39.90
C ILE A 106 18.88 19.74 -39.37
N SER A 107 19.90 20.42 -39.90
CA SER A 107 21.30 20.18 -39.51
C SER A 107 21.98 21.49 -39.16
N LEU A 108 22.32 21.65 -37.88
CA LEU A 108 23.26 22.69 -37.45
C LEU A 108 24.61 22.45 -38.14
N GLN A 109 25.25 23.53 -38.59
CA GLN A 109 26.61 23.50 -39.12
C GLN A 109 27.61 23.01 -38.06
N ASP A 110 28.79 22.59 -38.50
CA ASP A 110 29.88 22.23 -37.59
C ASP A 110 30.55 23.51 -37.05
N ASP A 111 31.03 23.48 -35.80
CA ASP A 111 31.87 24.55 -35.21
C ASP A 111 31.20 25.94 -35.23
N VAL A 112 29.93 25.98 -34.81
CA VAL A 112 29.09 27.20 -34.88
C VAL A 112 29.29 28.07 -33.64
N PRO A 113 29.63 29.37 -33.81
CA PRO A 113 29.70 30.32 -32.71
C PRO A 113 28.37 30.41 -31.92
N GLY A 114 28.45 30.37 -30.59
CA GLY A 114 27.33 30.28 -29.66
C GLY A 114 27.07 28.87 -29.11
N PHE A 115 27.61 27.82 -29.73
CA PHE A 115 27.43 26.43 -29.32
C PHE A 115 28.73 25.74 -28.85
N GLU A 116 29.82 26.49 -28.70
CA GLU A 116 31.13 25.99 -28.28
C GLU A 116 31.28 25.81 -26.76
N ASN A 117 30.45 26.46 -25.95
CA ASN A 117 30.63 26.49 -24.49
C ASN A 117 29.60 25.62 -23.75
N PRO A 118 30.00 24.46 -23.19
CA PRO A 118 29.10 23.58 -22.43
C PRO A 118 28.63 24.16 -21.09
N ASP A 119 29.32 25.16 -20.54
CA ASP A 119 28.91 25.83 -19.29
C ASP A 119 27.78 26.85 -19.54
N PHE A 120 27.60 27.29 -20.78
CA PHE A 120 26.52 28.20 -21.21
C PHE A 120 25.79 27.63 -22.43
N PRO A 121 25.08 26.50 -22.26
CA PRO A 121 24.55 25.76 -23.39
C PRO A 121 23.41 26.49 -24.08
N GLN A 122 23.32 26.33 -25.41
CA GLN A 122 22.30 26.93 -26.26
C GLN A 122 21.49 25.87 -27.01
N ALA A 123 20.19 26.12 -27.13
CA ALA A 123 19.27 25.23 -27.82
C ALA A 123 19.28 25.50 -29.34
N VAL A 124 19.32 24.45 -30.14
CA VAL A 124 19.19 24.56 -31.61
C VAL A 124 17.74 24.85 -32.00
N ILE A 125 16.78 24.23 -31.31
CA ILE A 125 15.37 24.62 -31.37
C ILE A 125 14.94 25.09 -29.98
N TYR A 126 14.50 26.35 -29.89
CA TYR A 126 14.05 26.98 -28.66
C TYR A 126 12.57 27.38 -28.76
N THR A 127 11.72 26.78 -27.94
CA THR A 127 10.26 27.01 -28.01
C THR A 127 9.74 27.96 -26.93
N GLY A 128 10.59 28.89 -26.47
CA GLY A 128 10.20 29.96 -25.56
C GLY A 128 10.67 29.83 -24.12
N ASP A 129 10.54 30.94 -23.40
CA ASP A 129 10.90 31.09 -22.00
C ASP A 129 9.81 30.55 -21.05
N GLY A 130 10.20 30.39 -19.79
CA GLY A 130 9.29 30.11 -18.67
C GLY A 130 9.11 31.33 -17.75
N PRO A 131 8.44 31.16 -16.60
CA PRO A 131 7.92 29.91 -16.04
C PRO A 131 6.50 29.56 -16.53
N ASN A 132 5.96 30.29 -17.51
CA ASN A 132 4.64 30.01 -18.06
C ASN A 132 4.71 28.87 -19.07
N ALA A 133 3.80 27.91 -18.92
CA ALA A 133 3.67 26.81 -19.87
C ALA A 133 3.09 27.32 -21.21
N ARG A 134 3.65 26.87 -22.33
CA ARG A 134 3.20 27.28 -23.67
C ARG A 134 2.25 26.25 -24.26
N GLN A 135 1.03 26.64 -24.62
CA GLN A 135 0.04 25.68 -25.13
C GLN A 135 0.31 25.31 -26.59
N ARG A 136 -0.01 24.08 -26.97
CA ARG A 136 -0.11 23.64 -28.39
C ARG A 136 1.18 23.70 -29.21
N ASN A 137 2.35 23.86 -28.60
CA ASN A 137 3.60 23.71 -29.34
C ASN A 137 3.79 22.26 -29.78
N SER A 138 4.23 22.06 -31.02
CA SER A 138 4.50 20.72 -31.54
C SER A 138 5.70 20.67 -32.47
N ILE A 139 6.47 19.59 -32.39
CA ILE A 139 7.54 19.24 -33.35
C ILE A 139 7.28 17.82 -33.84
N ARG A 140 7.13 17.63 -35.15
CA ARG A 140 6.69 16.35 -35.73
C ARG A 140 7.51 15.96 -36.95
N ASP A 141 7.68 14.65 -37.14
CA ASP A 141 8.09 14.03 -38.41
C ASP A 141 9.40 14.57 -39.00
N LEU A 142 10.44 14.74 -38.17
CA LEU A 142 11.75 15.26 -38.64
C LEU A 142 12.95 14.70 -37.86
N THR A 143 14.13 14.87 -38.43
CA THR A 143 15.41 14.67 -37.73
C THR A 143 16.10 16.00 -37.48
N LEU A 144 16.59 16.23 -36.26
CA LEU A 144 17.49 17.31 -35.88
C LEU A 144 18.92 16.77 -35.66
N ARG A 145 19.90 17.38 -36.32
CA ARG A 145 21.33 17.11 -36.12
C ARG A 145 22.06 18.33 -35.59
N THR A 146 22.81 18.18 -34.50
CA THR A 146 23.57 19.30 -33.90
C THR A 146 24.99 19.47 -34.46
N GLY A 147 25.31 18.82 -35.58
CA GLY A 147 26.64 18.91 -36.20
C GLY A 147 27.75 18.32 -35.34
N LYS A 148 29.01 18.68 -35.64
CA LYS A 148 30.21 18.35 -34.88
C LYS A 148 30.82 19.60 -34.25
N LYS A 149 31.63 19.41 -33.20
CA LYS A 149 32.33 20.49 -32.47
C LYS A 149 31.39 21.54 -31.86
N ASN A 150 30.16 21.15 -31.54
CA ASN A 150 29.18 21.99 -30.85
C ASN A 150 28.90 21.45 -29.43
N PRO A 151 29.89 21.39 -28.52
CA PRO A 151 29.74 20.76 -27.21
C PRO A 151 28.75 21.48 -26.26
N GLY A 152 28.46 22.76 -26.51
CA GLY A 152 27.42 23.54 -25.81
C GLY A 152 26.02 23.41 -26.39
N ALA A 153 25.81 22.55 -27.40
CA ALA A 153 24.49 22.38 -27.99
C ALA A 153 23.51 21.62 -27.07
N ILE A 154 22.30 22.17 -26.98
CA ILE A 154 21.08 21.45 -26.61
C ILE A 154 20.30 21.23 -27.91
N GLY A 155 19.83 20.02 -28.16
CA GLY A 155 19.06 19.75 -29.38
C GLY A 155 17.76 20.55 -29.40
N ILE A 156 16.81 20.17 -28.55
CA ILE A 156 15.51 20.83 -28.43
C ILE A 156 15.31 21.26 -26.99
N ARG A 157 15.06 22.54 -26.76
CA ARG A 157 14.54 23.06 -25.50
C ARG A 157 13.05 23.34 -25.65
N PHE A 158 12.22 22.46 -25.08
CA PHE A 158 10.80 22.35 -25.42
C PHE A 158 9.91 22.70 -24.22
N ASN A 159 9.31 23.89 -24.29
CA ASN A 159 8.21 24.30 -23.42
C ASN A 159 6.88 24.06 -24.12
N ALA A 160 6.09 23.14 -23.55
CA ALA A 160 4.74 22.88 -24.00
C ALA A 160 3.81 22.50 -22.83
N SER A 161 2.52 22.63 -23.05
CA SER A 161 1.41 22.12 -22.24
C SER A 161 0.23 21.81 -23.16
N VAL A 162 -0.87 21.29 -22.60
CA VAL A 162 -2.20 21.08 -23.23
C VAL A 162 -2.16 21.06 -24.75
N GLN A 163 -2.20 19.85 -25.32
CA GLN A 163 -1.99 19.56 -26.75
C GLN A 163 -0.54 19.80 -27.22
N GLY A 164 0.43 19.59 -26.33
CA GLY A 164 1.85 19.82 -26.58
C GLY A 164 2.59 18.52 -26.88
N THR A 165 3.29 18.43 -28.02
CA THR A 165 3.91 17.15 -28.45
C THR A 165 5.26 17.24 -29.13
N ILE A 166 6.08 16.21 -28.92
CA ILE A 166 7.14 15.82 -29.84
C ILE A 166 6.79 14.42 -30.35
N ASN A 167 6.57 14.27 -31.65
CA ASN A 167 6.09 13.01 -32.22
C ASN A 167 6.91 12.62 -33.45
N ASN A 168 7.44 11.39 -33.48
CA ASN A 168 8.19 10.88 -34.63
C ASN A 168 9.41 11.77 -34.97
N VAL A 169 10.25 12.02 -33.97
CA VAL A 169 11.40 12.93 -34.06
C VAL A 169 12.68 12.23 -33.64
N LYS A 170 13.74 12.45 -34.40
CA LYS A 170 15.10 12.03 -34.03
C LYS A 170 15.98 13.23 -33.72
N VAL A 171 16.69 13.22 -32.61
CA VAL A 171 17.70 14.21 -32.24
C VAL A 171 19.05 13.53 -32.13
N ALA A 172 20.04 13.96 -32.92
CA ALA A 172 21.35 13.29 -32.94
C ALA A 172 22.50 14.30 -32.94
N SER A 173 23.56 13.96 -32.21
CA SER A 173 24.83 14.67 -32.28
C SER A 173 25.80 14.00 -33.28
N GLY A 174 26.49 14.80 -34.11
CA GLY A 174 27.36 14.30 -35.17
C GLY A 174 28.69 13.67 -34.67
N ASP A 175 29.07 13.96 -33.42
CA ASP A 175 30.28 13.44 -32.75
C ASP A 175 30.01 13.06 -31.27
N SER A 176 28.74 12.91 -30.91
CA SER A 176 28.25 12.69 -29.55
C SER A 176 28.58 13.83 -28.56
N ALA A 177 29.02 15.01 -29.00
CA ALA A 177 29.13 16.22 -28.18
C ALA A 177 27.77 16.93 -28.01
N GLY A 178 27.63 17.75 -26.96
CA GLY A 178 26.38 18.44 -26.60
C GLY A 178 25.96 18.12 -25.17
N VAL A 179 25.18 19.02 -24.56
CA VAL A 179 24.79 18.93 -23.14
C VAL A 179 23.52 18.10 -22.97
N ILE A 180 22.43 18.44 -23.66
CA ILE A 180 21.13 17.77 -23.54
C ILE A 180 20.53 17.54 -24.94
N GLY A 181 20.03 16.34 -25.23
CA GLY A 181 19.29 16.09 -26.47
C GLY A 181 17.94 16.81 -26.48
N ILE A 182 17.09 16.53 -25.49
CA ILE A 182 15.80 17.22 -25.28
C ILE A 182 15.71 17.72 -23.83
N ASP A 183 15.62 19.04 -23.69
CA ASP A 183 15.52 19.75 -22.41
C ASP A 183 14.06 20.17 -22.16
N LEU A 184 13.44 19.49 -21.20
CA LEU A 184 12.09 19.73 -20.67
C LEU A 184 12.14 20.23 -19.22
N GLY A 185 13.32 20.57 -18.70
CA GLY A 185 13.56 20.89 -17.29
C GLY A 185 14.14 22.28 -17.03
N PHE A 186 14.39 23.06 -18.08
CA PHE A 186 14.96 24.41 -17.94
C PHE A 186 14.07 25.43 -17.19
N THR A 187 12.78 25.12 -16.96
CA THR A 187 11.86 26.00 -16.23
C THR A 187 10.69 25.22 -15.63
N GLU A 188 10.00 25.82 -14.65
CA GLU A 188 8.84 25.24 -13.99
C GLU A 188 7.60 25.20 -14.90
N ASN A 189 6.62 24.38 -14.51
CA ASN A 189 5.29 24.26 -15.14
C ASN A 189 5.28 23.72 -16.59
N ILE A 190 6.36 23.17 -17.12
CA ILE A 190 6.29 22.43 -18.40
C ILE A 190 5.37 21.20 -18.22
N GLY A 191 4.53 20.94 -19.22
CA GLY A 191 3.51 19.90 -19.23
C GLY A 191 2.11 20.43 -18.90
N PRO A 192 1.05 19.62 -19.06
CA PRO A 192 1.03 18.27 -19.62
C PRO A 192 1.46 18.21 -21.10
N LEU A 193 2.40 17.32 -21.46
CA LEU A 193 2.83 17.05 -22.85
C LEU A 193 3.12 15.56 -23.16
N LEU A 194 3.21 15.20 -24.44
CA LEU A 194 3.54 13.85 -24.93
C LEU A 194 4.83 13.83 -25.77
N LEU A 195 5.79 12.97 -25.41
CA LEU A 195 6.85 12.51 -26.32
C LEU A 195 6.48 11.12 -26.81
N LYS A 196 6.36 10.95 -28.14
CA LYS A 196 6.02 9.66 -28.74
C LYS A 196 6.89 9.33 -29.93
N ASN A 197 7.44 8.13 -29.99
CA ASN A 197 8.34 7.68 -31.06
C ASN A 197 9.52 8.66 -31.25
N VAL A 198 10.27 8.90 -30.17
CA VAL A 198 11.38 9.84 -30.15
C VAL A 198 12.70 9.10 -30.00
N GLU A 199 13.70 9.45 -30.80
CA GLU A 199 15.05 8.91 -30.72
C GLU A 199 16.06 10.00 -30.33
N VAL A 200 16.91 9.76 -29.33
CA VAL A 200 18.02 10.66 -28.98
C VAL A 200 19.35 9.91 -28.98
N ASP A 201 20.29 10.35 -29.81
CA ASP A 201 21.63 9.76 -29.93
C ASP A 201 22.76 10.78 -29.65
N GLY A 202 23.65 10.44 -28.72
CA GLY A 202 24.71 11.31 -28.23
C GLY A 202 24.33 12.15 -27.00
N PHE A 203 25.01 13.29 -26.81
CA PHE A 203 24.87 14.24 -25.69
C PHE A 203 25.38 13.71 -24.33
N ASP A 204 25.52 14.60 -23.36
CA ASP A 204 25.73 14.20 -21.96
C ASP A 204 24.46 13.56 -21.38
N VAL A 205 23.31 14.20 -21.58
CA VAL A 205 21.99 13.71 -21.17
C VAL A 205 21.09 13.57 -22.40
N GLY A 206 20.35 12.46 -22.50
CA GLY A 206 19.44 12.23 -23.62
C GLY A 206 18.19 13.11 -23.49
N VAL A 207 17.45 12.91 -22.41
CA VAL A 207 16.28 13.73 -22.04
C VAL A 207 16.45 14.21 -20.61
N TYR A 208 16.30 15.52 -20.39
CA TYR A 208 16.25 16.12 -19.05
C TYR A 208 14.84 16.62 -18.77
N THR A 209 14.29 16.27 -17.62
CA THR A 209 12.98 16.74 -17.14
C THR A 209 13.11 17.35 -15.77
N ALA A 210 12.39 18.44 -15.52
CA ALA A 210 12.32 19.02 -14.18
C ALA A 210 10.96 19.67 -13.88
N GLY A 211 10.75 20.00 -12.61
CA GLY A 211 9.63 20.80 -12.12
C GLY A 211 8.61 20.02 -11.29
N LYS A 212 7.81 20.73 -10.48
CA LYS A 212 7.01 20.09 -9.41
C LYS A 212 5.52 19.95 -9.73
N SER A 213 4.99 20.83 -10.58
CA SER A 213 3.54 21.08 -10.66
C SER A 213 2.78 20.20 -11.67
N ASN A 214 3.38 19.96 -12.84
CA ASN A 214 2.73 19.30 -13.97
C ASN A 214 3.24 17.85 -14.13
N SER A 215 2.90 17.20 -15.23
CA SER A 215 3.33 15.83 -15.55
C SER A 215 3.68 15.72 -17.02
N MET A 216 4.46 14.70 -17.38
CA MET A 216 4.83 14.41 -18.76
C MET A 216 4.69 12.92 -19.08
N THR A 217 4.33 12.62 -20.33
CA THR A 217 4.12 11.25 -20.78
C THR A 217 5.03 10.89 -21.93
N PHE A 218 5.73 9.77 -21.79
CA PHE A 218 6.66 9.25 -22.79
C PHE A 218 6.19 7.88 -23.27
N GLU A 219 6.06 7.71 -24.57
CA GLU A 219 5.75 6.41 -25.19
C GLU A 219 6.72 6.11 -26.34
N HIS A 220 7.40 4.96 -26.30
CA HIS A 220 8.36 4.54 -27.34
C HIS A 220 9.52 5.54 -27.54
N VAL A 221 10.14 5.98 -26.45
CA VAL A 221 11.36 6.80 -26.47
C VAL A 221 12.60 5.90 -26.52
N THR A 222 13.55 6.19 -27.40
CA THR A 222 14.81 5.43 -27.55
C THR A 222 16.01 6.33 -27.33
N LEU A 223 16.89 5.94 -26.41
CA LEU A 223 18.05 6.73 -25.97
C LEU A 223 19.33 5.91 -26.16
N GLY A 224 20.35 6.50 -26.78
CA GLY A 224 21.67 5.89 -26.94
C GLY A 224 22.81 6.91 -27.04
N GLY A 225 24.04 6.46 -26.79
CA GLY A 225 25.22 7.30 -26.96
C GLY A 225 25.45 8.38 -25.89
N GLN A 226 24.64 8.44 -24.83
CA GLN A 226 24.80 9.42 -23.74
C GLN A 226 26.08 9.22 -22.92
N LYS A 227 26.66 10.33 -22.42
CA LYS A 227 27.87 10.33 -21.58
C LYS A 227 27.61 10.35 -20.06
N LYS A 228 26.45 10.85 -19.62
CA LYS A 228 26.04 10.92 -18.20
C LYS A 228 24.78 10.12 -17.92
N PHE A 229 23.64 10.45 -18.51
CA PHE A 229 22.37 9.75 -18.26
C PHE A 229 21.56 9.61 -19.53
N GLY A 230 20.85 8.49 -19.70
CA GLY A 230 19.81 8.41 -20.73
C GLY A 230 18.71 9.44 -20.45
N LEU A 231 17.93 9.19 -19.40
CA LEU A 231 16.92 10.08 -18.85
C LEU A 231 17.37 10.58 -17.48
N ASP A 232 17.32 11.90 -17.29
CA ASP A 232 17.56 12.58 -16.03
C ASP A 232 16.28 13.31 -15.59
N ASN A 233 15.71 12.90 -14.45
CA ASN A 233 14.41 13.37 -13.95
C ASN A 233 14.57 14.03 -12.57
N ASP A 234 14.32 15.34 -12.52
CA ASP A 234 14.44 16.17 -11.30
C ASP A 234 13.07 16.65 -10.81
N ASN A 235 12.55 16.09 -9.72
CA ASN A 235 11.26 16.44 -9.10
C ASN A 235 9.98 16.26 -9.95
N GLN A 236 10.13 15.93 -11.23
CA GLN A 236 9.03 15.84 -12.19
C GLN A 236 8.27 14.52 -12.09
N MET A 237 6.98 14.59 -12.45
CA MET A 237 6.09 13.44 -12.55
C MET A 237 6.08 12.87 -13.98
N LEU A 238 6.55 11.63 -14.13
CA LEU A 238 6.65 10.97 -15.43
C LEU A 238 5.78 9.70 -15.53
N ALA A 239 5.07 9.58 -16.64
CA ALA A 239 4.41 8.36 -17.08
C ALA A 239 5.11 7.81 -18.32
N ILE A 240 5.81 6.68 -18.20
CA ILE A 240 6.71 6.17 -19.23
C ILE A 240 6.29 4.75 -19.62
N ARG A 241 6.12 4.54 -20.93
CA ARG A 241 5.95 3.21 -21.52
C ARG A 241 6.91 2.99 -22.69
N GLY A 242 7.54 1.82 -22.76
CA GLY A 242 8.33 1.48 -23.94
C GLY A 242 9.65 2.26 -24.07
N LEU A 243 10.22 2.75 -22.95
CA LEU A 243 11.55 3.37 -22.97
C LEU A 243 12.62 2.33 -23.31
N ARG A 244 13.41 2.63 -24.34
CA ARG A 244 14.55 1.83 -24.78
C ARG A 244 15.84 2.58 -24.51
N PHE A 245 16.80 1.94 -23.88
CA PHE A 245 18.13 2.50 -23.66
C PHE A 245 19.20 1.52 -24.11
N LYS A 246 20.18 2.02 -24.86
CA LYS A 246 21.40 1.29 -25.19
C LYS A 246 22.62 2.18 -25.06
N GLY A 247 23.43 1.96 -24.03
CA GLY A 247 24.61 2.79 -23.80
C GLY A 247 25.48 2.38 -22.62
N SER A 248 26.54 3.15 -22.40
CA SER A 248 27.60 2.82 -21.44
C SER A 248 27.44 3.47 -20.05
N THR A 249 26.29 4.08 -19.80
CA THR A 249 25.98 4.85 -18.59
C THR A 249 24.65 4.44 -17.96
N THR A 250 24.26 5.06 -16.84
CA THR A 250 22.97 4.87 -16.17
C THR A 250 21.85 5.27 -17.13
N ALA A 251 20.87 4.38 -17.31
CA ALA A 251 19.78 4.61 -18.25
C ALA A 251 18.79 5.65 -17.73
N VAL A 252 18.44 5.57 -16.45
CA VAL A 252 17.49 6.48 -15.80
C VAL A 252 18.04 6.92 -14.45
N TYR A 253 18.11 8.22 -14.23
CA TYR A 253 18.33 8.84 -12.94
C TYR A 253 17.10 9.66 -12.58
N SER A 254 16.47 9.35 -11.45
CA SER A 254 15.29 10.08 -10.95
C SER A 254 15.55 10.55 -9.53
N HIS A 255 15.56 11.86 -9.32
CA HIS A 255 15.99 12.48 -8.07
C HIS A 255 15.14 13.68 -7.66
N GLY A 256 15.34 14.13 -6.42
CA GLY A 256 14.55 15.21 -5.81
C GLY A 256 13.36 14.72 -4.98
N PRO A 257 12.95 15.48 -3.95
CA PRO A 257 11.92 15.08 -2.99
C PRO A 257 10.53 14.85 -3.59
N ASP A 258 10.20 15.54 -4.70
CA ASP A 258 8.89 15.48 -5.35
C ASP A 258 8.85 14.59 -6.61
N ALA A 259 9.97 13.94 -6.95
CA ALA A 259 10.05 13.10 -8.15
C ALA A 259 9.13 11.89 -8.02
N SER A 260 8.34 11.63 -9.07
CA SER A 260 7.43 10.51 -9.14
C SER A 260 7.47 9.91 -10.55
N MET A 261 7.73 8.62 -10.66
CA MET A 261 7.87 7.96 -11.95
C MET A 261 7.11 6.65 -12.02
N VAL A 262 6.32 6.50 -13.08
CA VAL A 262 5.72 5.24 -13.51
C VAL A 262 6.45 4.78 -14.76
N PHE A 263 7.08 3.61 -14.70
CA PHE A 263 7.84 3.06 -15.82
C PHE A 263 7.43 1.63 -16.16
N VAL A 264 6.77 1.46 -17.32
CA VAL A 264 6.28 0.16 -17.79
C VAL A 264 6.85 -0.24 -19.16
N ASP A 265 6.93 -1.54 -19.42
CA ASP A 265 7.26 -2.14 -20.72
C ASP A 265 8.61 -1.67 -21.33
N GLY A 266 9.64 -1.47 -20.50
CA GLY A 266 10.93 -0.92 -20.91
C GLY A 266 11.99 -1.95 -21.34
N THR A 267 13.03 -1.51 -22.04
CA THR A 267 14.21 -2.33 -22.34
C THR A 267 15.50 -1.53 -22.17
N LEU A 268 16.33 -1.92 -21.21
CA LEU A 268 17.58 -1.27 -20.87
C LEU A 268 18.75 -2.23 -21.12
N GLU A 269 19.65 -1.86 -22.03
CA GLU A 269 20.86 -2.61 -22.35
C GLU A 269 22.10 -1.78 -22.02
N TYR A 270 22.97 -2.34 -21.17
CA TYR A 270 24.31 -1.78 -20.99
C TYR A 270 25.21 -2.19 -22.15
N ASP A 271 25.73 -1.21 -22.87
CA ASP A 271 26.67 -1.38 -23.98
C ASP A 271 27.87 -0.42 -23.82
N PRO A 272 29.03 -0.90 -23.31
CA PRO A 272 30.23 -0.09 -23.19
C PRO A 272 30.95 0.12 -24.54
N GLY A 273 30.44 -0.45 -25.63
CA GLY A 273 31.12 -0.49 -26.92
C GLY A 273 32.48 -1.17 -26.81
N LYS A 274 33.53 -0.51 -27.30
CA LYS A 274 34.92 -1.00 -27.22
C LYS A 274 35.61 -0.71 -25.87
N LYS A 275 34.95 -0.02 -24.94
CA LYS A 275 35.54 0.35 -23.64
C LYS A 275 35.38 -0.80 -22.63
N ALA A 276 36.22 -0.80 -21.59
CA ALA A 276 36.07 -1.74 -20.48
C ALA A 276 34.74 -1.49 -19.72
N ALA A 277 34.05 -2.58 -19.35
CA ALA A 277 32.81 -2.49 -18.58
C ALA A 277 33.08 -1.95 -17.16
N LYS A 278 32.33 -0.92 -16.74
CA LYS A 278 32.50 -0.25 -15.44
C LYS A 278 31.51 -0.71 -14.35
N GLY A 279 30.59 -1.60 -14.67
CA GLY A 279 29.57 -2.11 -13.74
C GLY A 279 28.64 -0.99 -13.24
N VAL A 280 27.71 -0.57 -14.10
CA VAL A 280 26.77 0.53 -13.84
C VAL A 280 25.39 -0.02 -13.44
N THR A 281 24.61 0.75 -12.69
CA THR A 281 23.20 0.45 -12.35
C THR A 281 22.28 0.98 -13.44
N ALA A 282 21.25 0.23 -13.84
CA ALA A 282 20.33 0.68 -14.89
C ALA A 282 19.46 1.87 -14.46
N ILE A 283 18.81 1.77 -13.29
CA ILE A 283 17.93 2.79 -12.72
C ILE A 283 18.46 3.23 -11.35
N VAL A 284 18.73 4.52 -11.19
CA VAL A 284 19.03 5.14 -9.88
C VAL A 284 17.84 6.02 -9.50
N ASN A 285 17.26 5.77 -8.33
CA ASN A 285 16.03 6.41 -7.89
C ASN A 285 16.15 6.98 -6.47
N GLU A 286 15.72 8.22 -6.30
CA GLU A 286 15.64 8.89 -4.99
C GLU A 286 14.22 9.35 -4.62
N GLY A 287 13.31 9.35 -5.60
CA GLY A 287 11.89 9.72 -5.44
C GLY A 287 10.96 8.51 -5.40
N GLU A 288 9.68 8.73 -5.73
CA GLU A 288 8.70 7.66 -5.83
C GLU A 288 8.78 6.96 -7.18
N LEU A 289 8.78 5.63 -7.16
CA LEU A 289 8.90 4.79 -8.36
C LEU A 289 7.89 3.64 -8.30
N PHE A 290 7.12 3.50 -9.37
CA PHE A 290 6.48 2.25 -9.75
C PHE A 290 7.06 1.77 -11.08
N ALA A 291 7.62 0.56 -11.10
CA ALA A 291 8.18 -0.03 -12.32
C ALA A 291 7.64 -1.43 -12.57
N ARG A 292 7.36 -1.79 -13.83
CA ARG A 292 6.81 -3.10 -14.19
C ARG A 292 7.21 -3.52 -15.60
N ALA A 293 7.49 -4.81 -15.80
CA ALA A 293 7.84 -5.38 -17.11
C ALA A 293 9.00 -4.64 -17.81
N VAL A 294 10.06 -4.32 -17.05
CA VAL A 294 11.25 -3.65 -17.58
C VAL A 294 12.38 -4.67 -17.74
N VAL A 295 12.76 -4.97 -18.98
CA VAL A 295 13.88 -5.86 -19.29
C VAL A 295 15.19 -5.10 -19.06
N VAL A 296 16.09 -5.67 -18.25
CA VAL A 296 17.40 -5.11 -17.94
C VAL A 296 18.48 -6.14 -18.23
N SER A 297 19.42 -5.79 -19.11
CA SER A 297 20.50 -6.68 -19.54
C SER A 297 21.88 -6.01 -19.41
N LYS A 298 22.89 -6.80 -19.05
CA LYS A 298 24.31 -6.42 -18.96
C LYS A 298 24.68 -5.33 -17.94
N PHE A 299 23.71 -4.70 -17.27
CA PHE A 299 23.96 -3.83 -16.12
C PHE A 299 24.42 -4.63 -14.90
N LYS A 300 25.17 -3.99 -14.00
CA LYS A 300 25.60 -4.60 -12.72
C LYS A 300 24.43 -4.85 -11.78
N SER A 301 23.45 -3.94 -11.75
CA SER A 301 22.22 -4.07 -11.00
C SER A 301 21.07 -3.36 -11.70
N LYS A 302 19.83 -3.79 -11.42
CA LYS A 302 18.62 -3.26 -12.05
C LYS A 302 18.23 -1.90 -11.48
N ILE A 303 18.05 -1.83 -10.15
CA ILE A 303 17.62 -0.61 -9.44
C ILE A 303 18.56 -0.38 -8.25
N LYS A 304 18.89 0.90 -8.01
CA LYS A 304 19.42 1.39 -6.73
C LYS A 304 18.48 2.50 -6.26
N SER A 305 17.78 2.28 -5.16
CA SER A 305 16.80 3.22 -4.60
C SER A 305 17.23 3.71 -3.21
N THR A 306 17.08 5.00 -2.91
CA THR A 306 17.21 5.52 -1.53
C THR A 306 15.93 5.31 -0.72
N LYS A 307 14.78 5.22 -1.40
CA LYS A 307 13.50 4.82 -0.81
C LYS A 307 13.42 3.30 -0.63
N LYS A 308 12.85 2.85 0.49
CA LYS A 308 12.60 1.44 0.79
C LYS A 308 11.70 0.81 -0.28
N ALA A 309 12.06 -0.36 -0.77
CA ALA A 309 11.20 -1.16 -1.62
C ALA A 309 10.12 -1.86 -0.78
N TYR A 310 8.87 -1.80 -1.23
CA TYR A 310 7.74 -2.49 -0.59
C TYR A 310 7.23 -3.67 -1.41
N ASN A 311 7.27 -3.53 -2.73
CA ASN A 311 7.08 -4.64 -3.66
C ASN A 311 8.35 -4.77 -4.50
N GLU A 312 8.94 -5.96 -4.52
CA GLU A 312 10.16 -6.25 -5.26
C GLU A 312 10.06 -7.66 -5.86
N SER A 313 9.69 -7.71 -7.13
CA SER A 313 9.63 -8.94 -7.91
C SER A 313 10.55 -8.83 -9.11
N PHE A 314 11.61 -9.64 -9.11
CA PHE A 314 12.60 -9.69 -10.19
C PHE A 314 12.71 -11.10 -10.77
N SER A 315 12.91 -11.18 -12.08
CA SER A 315 13.48 -12.35 -12.74
C SER A 315 14.98 -12.09 -13.04
N ASN A 316 15.68 -13.03 -13.66
CA ASN A 316 17.10 -12.85 -14.01
C ASN A 316 17.35 -11.57 -14.83
N THR A 317 16.50 -11.31 -15.83
CA THR A 317 16.67 -10.22 -16.80
C THR A 317 15.56 -9.18 -16.74
N GLU A 318 14.64 -9.24 -15.78
CA GLU A 318 13.45 -8.38 -15.78
C GLU A 318 13.14 -7.84 -14.38
N ILE A 319 12.71 -6.58 -14.34
CA ILE A 319 11.93 -6.02 -13.25
C ILE A 319 10.48 -6.41 -13.51
N VAL A 320 9.99 -7.45 -12.83
CA VAL A 320 8.61 -7.92 -12.99
C VAL A 320 7.66 -6.88 -12.40
N GLU A 321 7.93 -6.43 -11.17
CA GLU A 321 7.25 -5.29 -10.53
C GLU A 321 8.10 -4.73 -9.39
N PHE A 322 8.08 -3.41 -9.19
CA PHE A 322 8.79 -2.70 -8.13
C PHE A 322 7.99 -1.48 -7.67
N SER A 323 7.89 -1.25 -6.35
CA SER A 323 7.30 -0.02 -5.78
C SER A 323 8.05 0.50 -4.55
N THR A 324 8.16 1.82 -4.44
CA THR A 324 8.80 2.53 -3.30
C THR A 324 7.85 2.88 -2.15
N GLN A 325 6.55 2.59 -2.30
CA GLN A 325 5.55 2.71 -1.25
C GLN A 325 4.76 1.41 -1.10
N GLU A 326 4.18 1.25 0.08
CA GLU A 326 3.25 0.18 0.39
C GLU A 326 2.08 0.20 -0.61
N ASN A 327 1.63 -0.99 -1.00
CA ASN A 327 0.45 -1.09 -1.84
C ASN A 327 -0.80 -0.80 -1.01
N HIS A 328 -1.62 0.14 -1.47
CA HIS A 328 -2.89 0.46 -0.80
C HIS A 328 -4.04 -0.34 -1.40
N GLN A 329 -4.87 -0.92 -0.54
CA GLN A 329 -6.08 -1.65 -0.91
C GLN A 329 -7.16 -1.41 0.14
N LEU A 330 -8.41 -1.24 -0.28
CA LEU A 330 -9.54 -1.10 0.64
C LEU A 330 -10.28 -2.42 0.86
N CYS A 331 -10.26 -3.25 -0.18
CA CYS A 331 -10.82 -4.59 -0.22
C CYS A 331 -9.71 -5.60 -0.53
N HIS A 332 -9.82 -6.84 -0.05
CA HIS A 332 -8.84 -7.88 -0.34
C HIS A 332 -8.63 -8.01 -1.85
N SER A 333 -7.41 -7.70 -2.28
CA SER A 333 -7.01 -7.61 -3.67
C SER A 333 -5.60 -8.17 -3.79
N PRO A 334 -5.19 -8.58 -5.00
CA PRO A 334 -3.80 -8.92 -5.23
C PRO A 334 -2.92 -7.69 -4.98
N LYS A 335 -1.75 -7.90 -4.36
CA LYS A 335 -0.76 -6.85 -4.09
C LYS A 335 -0.06 -6.30 -5.36
N GLN A 336 -0.45 -6.79 -6.54
CA GLN A 336 0.14 -6.46 -7.83
C GLN A 336 -0.84 -5.68 -8.70
N ALA A 337 -0.31 -4.83 -9.58
CA ALA A 337 -1.14 -4.07 -10.53
C ALA A 337 -1.92 -5.00 -11.49
N MET A 338 -3.08 -4.54 -11.99
CA MET A 338 -4.04 -5.36 -12.74
C MET A 338 -3.56 -5.84 -14.12
N LYS A 339 -2.57 -5.17 -14.73
CA LYS A 339 -1.92 -5.56 -16.00
C LYS A 339 -2.93 -5.80 -17.15
N LEU A 340 -3.74 -4.79 -17.47
CA LEU A 340 -4.61 -4.85 -18.65
C LEU A 340 -3.75 -4.91 -19.92
N ALA A 341 -4.21 -5.72 -20.89
CA ALA A 341 -3.58 -5.78 -22.20
C ALA A 341 -3.78 -4.45 -22.94
N VAL A 342 -2.67 -3.78 -23.23
CA VAL A 342 -2.63 -2.50 -23.96
C VAL A 342 -2.60 -2.75 -25.47
N THR A 343 -3.39 -1.96 -26.20
CA THR A 343 -3.40 -1.96 -27.67
C THR A 343 -2.73 -0.68 -28.16
N GLU A 344 -1.80 -0.80 -29.11
CA GLU A 344 -1.20 0.35 -29.80
C GLU A 344 -2.25 1.13 -30.58
N THR A 345 -2.12 2.45 -30.64
CA THR A 345 -3.02 3.26 -31.47
C THR A 345 -2.89 2.86 -32.94
N PRO A 346 -4.01 2.58 -33.63
CA PRO A 346 -3.99 2.19 -35.03
C PRO A 346 -3.24 3.21 -35.88
N ASN A 347 -2.33 2.70 -36.71
CA ASN A 347 -1.65 3.46 -37.76
C ASN A 347 -2.04 2.84 -39.10
N LYS A 348 -2.97 3.47 -39.83
CA LYS A 348 -3.51 2.97 -41.10
C LYS A 348 -2.98 3.81 -42.26
N ALA A 349 -2.97 3.21 -43.45
CA ALA A 349 -2.60 3.92 -44.67
C ALA A 349 -3.58 5.09 -44.90
N GLU A 350 -3.03 6.31 -44.99
CA GLU A 350 -3.82 7.50 -45.25
C GLU A 350 -4.20 7.60 -46.73
N GLN A 351 -5.36 8.20 -47.01
CA GLN A 351 -5.73 8.62 -48.36
C GLN A 351 -4.71 9.65 -48.85
N LYS A 352 -4.27 9.56 -50.12
CA LYS A 352 -3.38 10.57 -50.70
C LYS A 352 -3.98 11.97 -50.55
N SER A 353 -3.14 12.93 -50.17
CA SER A 353 -3.49 14.33 -49.90
C SER A 353 -4.38 14.94 -50.99
N MET A 354 -4.07 14.69 -52.27
CA MET A 354 -4.83 15.20 -53.42
C MET A 354 -6.33 14.79 -53.47
N TYR A 355 -6.75 13.80 -52.69
CA TYR A 355 -8.15 13.35 -52.63
C TYR A 355 -8.89 13.83 -51.38
N TRP A 356 -8.25 14.64 -50.53
CA TRP A 356 -8.91 15.20 -49.36
C TRP A 356 -9.89 16.28 -49.80
N THR A 357 -11.08 16.29 -49.19
CA THR A 357 -12.15 17.20 -49.53
C THR A 357 -12.10 18.46 -48.65
N SER A 358 -12.16 19.63 -49.28
CA SER A 358 -12.41 20.89 -48.59
C SER A 358 -13.91 21.15 -48.51
N ILE A 359 -14.38 21.72 -47.40
CA ILE A 359 -15.75 22.25 -47.29
C ILE A 359 -15.88 23.67 -47.85
N THR A 360 -14.76 24.31 -48.20
CA THR A 360 -14.77 25.58 -48.94
C THR A 360 -15.03 25.35 -50.43
N GLY A 361 -15.45 26.40 -51.14
CA GLY A 361 -15.73 26.30 -52.56
C GLY A 361 -17.07 25.64 -52.84
N GLU A 362 -17.06 24.39 -53.33
CA GLU A 362 -18.25 23.69 -53.84
C GLU A 362 -19.36 23.52 -52.79
N TYR A 363 -19.00 23.28 -51.52
CA TYR A 363 -19.95 23.12 -50.42
C TYR A 363 -20.31 24.44 -49.71
N GLY A 364 -19.65 25.54 -50.07
CA GLY A 364 -19.99 26.89 -49.59
C GLY A 364 -19.64 27.21 -48.14
N GLY A 365 -18.85 26.38 -47.45
CA GLY A 365 -18.38 26.64 -46.09
C GLY A 365 -17.48 27.88 -46.02
N LYS A 366 -17.60 28.65 -44.93
CA LYS A 366 -16.91 29.93 -44.77
C LYS A 366 -16.24 30.05 -43.40
N ALA A 367 -14.92 29.98 -43.40
CA ALA A 367 -14.15 30.17 -42.19
C ALA A 367 -14.31 31.60 -41.62
N SER A 368 -14.45 31.68 -40.29
CA SER A 368 -14.30 32.89 -39.49
C SER A 368 -15.33 34.00 -39.73
N ASP A 369 -16.45 33.73 -40.41
CA ASP A 369 -17.55 34.69 -40.61
C ASP A 369 -18.73 34.49 -39.62
N GLY A 370 -18.70 33.40 -38.85
CA GLY A 370 -19.74 33.05 -37.87
C GLY A 370 -21.01 32.44 -38.48
N SER A 371 -21.02 32.15 -39.77
CA SER A 371 -22.11 31.44 -40.44
C SER A 371 -22.13 29.95 -40.06
N ASP A 372 -23.31 29.31 -40.17
CA ASP A 372 -23.49 27.90 -39.80
C ASP A 372 -22.99 26.98 -40.92
N ASP A 373 -21.81 26.40 -40.74
CA ASP A 373 -21.14 25.49 -41.67
C ASP A 373 -21.69 24.05 -41.60
N SER A 374 -22.63 23.76 -40.69
CA SER A 374 -23.19 22.40 -40.51
C SER A 374 -23.66 21.76 -41.81
N LYS A 375 -24.30 22.53 -42.70
CA LYS A 375 -24.79 22.01 -43.99
C LYS A 375 -23.63 21.67 -44.93
N ALA A 376 -22.63 22.53 -45.05
CA ALA A 376 -21.48 22.30 -45.92
C ALA A 376 -20.72 21.02 -45.54
N ILE A 377 -20.51 20.81 -44.23
CA ILE A 377 -19.85 19.59 -43.73
C ILE A 377 -20.71 18.35 -43.99
N GLN A 378 -22.03 18.43 -43.74
CA GLN A 378 -22.93 17.30 -43.94
C GLN A 378 -23.04 16.91 -45.42
N ASP A 379 -23.15 17.89 -46.32
CA ASP A 379 -23.23 17.66 -47.77
C ASP A 379 -21.93 16.97 -48.27
N ALA A 380 -20.74 17.41 -47.82
CA ALA A 380 -19.48 16.77 -48.20
C ALA A 380 -19.38 15.30 -47.73
N ILE A 381 -19.89 14.99 -46.53
CA ILE A 381 -19.96 13.61 -46.03
C ILE A 381 -20.94 12.77 -46.88
N ASP A 382 -22.09 13.33 -47.21
CA ASP A 382 -23.14 12.65 -47.96
C ASP A 382 -22.75 12.42 -49.43
N ASP A 383 -21.94 13.31 -50.01
CA ASP A 383 -21.36 13.18 -51.35
C ASP A 383 -20.15 12.23 -51.40
N GLY A 384 -19.77 11.63 -50.27
CA GLY A 384 -18.83 10.50 -50.22
C GLY A 384 -17.39 10.86 -49.88
N ALA A 385 -17.14 12.01 -49.27
CA ALA A 385 -15.81 12.36 -48.77
C ALA A 385 -15.26 11.28 -47.81
N GLU A 386 -14.01 10.87 -48.01
CA GLU A 386 -13.29 9.96 -47.10
C GLU A 386 -12.47 10.72 -46.06
N THR A 387 -11.85 11.82 -46.48
CA THR A 387 -11.09 12.73 -45.61
C THR A 387 -11.60 14.15 -45.82
N ILE A 388 -11.99 14.83 -44.76
CA ILE A 388 -12.29 16.27 -44.79
C ILE A 388 -11.23 17.01 -43.99
N PHE A 389 -10.69 18.10 -44.56
CA PHE A 389 -9.71 18.95 -43.90
C PHE A 389 -10.22 20.37 -43.63
N PHE A 390 -9.68 20.99 -42.58
CA PHE A 390 -10.06 22.34 -42.15
C PHE A 390 -8.79 23.22 -42.01
N PRO A 391 -8.53 24.16 -42.94
CA PRO A 391 -7.34 25.00 -42.99
C PRO A 391 -6.92 25.69 -41.67
N PRO A 392 -5.60 25.93 -41.45
CA PRO A 392 -5.07 26.67 -40.32
C PRO A 392 -5.72 28.05 -40.14
N GLY A 393 -5.79 28.52 -38.89
CA GLY A 393 -6.41 29.81 -38.54
C GLY A 393 -7.94 29.89 -38.72
N GLY A 394 -8.55 28.96 -39.45
CA GLY A 394 -9.99 28.92 -39.73
C GLY A 394 -10.84 28.58 -38.51
N ARG A 395 -11.91 29.35 -38.27
CA ARG A 395 -12.96 29.09 -37.28
C ARG A 395 -14.25 28.66 -37.98
N TRP A 396 -14.73 27.45 -37.72
CA TRP A 396 -15.92 26.89 -38.36
C TRP A 396 -17.04 26.75 -37.33
N THR A 397 -18.22 27.30 -37.61
CA THR A 397 -19.32 27.30 -36.63
C THR A 397 -20.34 26.24 -37.00
N ILE A 398 -20.68 25.35 -36.08
CA ILE A 398 -21.73 24.33 -36.30
C ILE A 398 -22.88 24.51 -35.31
N ASN A 399 -24.09 24.71 -35.81
CA ASN A 399 -25.29 24.86 -34.97
C ASN A 399 -26.28 23.70 -35.08
N ARG A 400 -25.97 22.72 -35.93
CA ARG A 400 -26.70 21.46 -36.07
C ARG A 400 -25.75 20.28 -35.91
N ASP A 401 -26.31 19.16 -35.48
CA ASP A 401 -25.57 17.92 -35.37
C ASP A 401 -25.12 17.44 -36.76
N ILE A 402 -23.89 16.94 -36.83
CA ILE A 402 -23.26 16.40 -38.05
C ILE A 402 -23.12 14.90 -37.90
N TYR A 403 -23.63 14.15 -38.86
CA TYR A 403 -23.65 12.68 -38.84
C TYR A 403 -22.48 12.14 -39.65
N LEU A 404 -21.53 11.50 -38.96
CA LEU A 404 -20.34 10.89 -39.53
C LEU A 404 -20.67 9.46 -39.99
N ARG A 405 -21.13 9.35 -41.24
CA ARG A 405 -21.66 8.15 -41.89
C ARG A 405 -21.06 7.92 -43.27
N ASN A 406 -21.56 6.94 -44.02
CA ASN A 406 -21.12 6.63 -45.38
C ASN A 406 -19.61 6.33 -45.43
N ARG A 407 -18.84 7.04 -46.28
CA ARG A 407 -17.42 6.78 -46.51
C ARG A 407 -16.48 7.64 -45.66
N ILE A 408 -16.97 8.56 -44.83
CA ILE A 408 -16.08 9.41 -44.03
C ILE A 408 -15.24 8.56 -43.08
N HIS A 409 -13.93 8.69 -43.18
CA HIS A 409 -12.94 7.96 -42.40
C HIS A 409 -12.10 8.90 -41.54
N ARG A 410 -11.84 10.12 -41.99
CA ARG A 410 -10.98 11.08 -41.30
C ARG A 410 -11.53 12.50 -41.34
N LEU A 411 -11.48 13.18 -40.19
CA LEU A 411 -11.60 14.63 -40.06
C LEU A 411 -10.30 15.18 -39.52
N ILE A 412 -9.66 16.08 -40.24
CA ILE A 412 -8.41 16.69 -39.82
C ILE A 412 -8.55 18.22 -39.78
N GLY A 413 -8.45 18.78 -38.57
CA GLY A 413 -8.12 20.18 -38.43
C GLY A 413 -6.67 20.30 -38.87
N THR A 414 -6.34 21.00 -39.94
CA THR A 414 -4.93 21.38 -40.15
C THR A 414 -4.62 22.52 -39.17
N GLU A 415 -4.76 22.23 -37.87
CA GLU A 415 -4.75 23.14 -36.72
C GLU A 415 -5.94 24.14 -36.62
N GLY A 416 -6.99 23.94 -37.44
CA GLY A 416 -8.25 24.70 -37.38
C GLY A 416 -9.07 24.49 -36.08
N LYS A 417 -10.15 25.27 -35.94
CA LYS A 417 -11.09 25.18 -34.79
C LYS A 417 -12.55 25.10 -35.22
N ILE A 418 -13.30 24.28 -34.50
CA ILE A 418 -14.75 24.18 -34.64
C ILE A 418 -15.41 24.63 -33.34
N ASP A 419 -16.44 25.47 -33.45
CA ASP A 419 -17.27 25.89 -32.32
C ASP A 419 -18.77 25.78 -32.64
N GLY A 420 -19.60 26.39 -31.80
CA GLY A 420 -21.06 26.29 -31.90
C GLY A 420 -21.67 25.20 -31.04
N LYS A 421 -22.97 24.96 -31.25
CA LYS A 421 -23.81 24.10 -30.38
C LYS A 421 -24.01 22.68 -30.92
N GLY A 422 -23.71 22.44 -32.19
CA GLY A 422 -23.83 21.12 -32.82
C GLY A 422 -22.85 20.10 -32.25
N LYS A 423 -23.25 18.82 -32.24
CA LYS A 423 -22.39 17.68 -31.93
C LYS A 423 -22.01 16.91 -33.20
N PHE A 424 -20.91 16.18 -33.13
CA PHE A 424 -20.58 15.16 -34.13
C PHE A 424 -21.12 13.80 -33.67
N ILE A 425 -21.98 13.18 -34.47
CA ILE A 425 -22.63 11.90 -34.20
C ILE A 425 -21.97 10.84 -35.08
N ILE A 426 -21.29 9.87 -34.48
CA ILE A 426 -20.65 8.77 -35.22
C ILE A 426 -21.66 7.66 -35.43
N GLU A 427 -21.93 7.33 -36.69
CA GLU A 427 -22.77 6.22 -37.12
C GLU A 427 -21.94 5.15 -37.82
N ASP A 428 -22.52 3.96 -38.01
CA ASP A 428 -21.89 2.92 -38.81
C ASP A 428 -21.68 3.43 -40.26
N GLY A 429 -20.57 3.02 -40.87
CA GLY A 429 -20.17 3.47 -42.20
C GLY A 429 -19.37 2.40 -42.94
N ALA A 430 -18.87 2.74 -44.12
CA ALA A 430 -18.06 1.86 -44.96
C ALA A 430 -16.72 1.47 -44.29
N PHE A 431 -16.17 2.36 -43.45
CA PHE A 431 -14.95 2.10 -42.69
C PHE A 431 -15.29 1.74 -41.24
N VAL A 432 -14.60 0.72 -40.72
CA VAL A 432 -14.76 0.25 -39.33
C VAL A 432 -14.16 1.18 -38.29
N ASP A 433 -13.60 2.32 -38.70
CA ASP A 433 -12.95 3.28 -37.83
C ASP A 433 -13.06 4.70 -38.36
N ILE A 434 -12.94 5.66 -37.45
CA ILE A 434 -12.93 7.09 -37.73
C ILE A 434 -11.82 7.78 -36.93
N THR A 435 -11.04 8.62 -37.62
CA THR A 435 -10.01 9.45 -36.99
C THR A 435 -10.44 10.91 -37.00
N ILE A 436 -10.37 11.58 -35.86
CA ILE A 436 -10.61 13.02 -35.73
C ILE A 436 -9.38 13.61 -35.05
N GLU A 437 -8.73 14.59 -35.68
CA GLU A 437 -7.45 15.05 -35.16
C GLU A 437 -7.16 16.53 -35.43
N ARG A 438 -6.21 17.04 -34.63
CA ARG A 438 -5.54 18.33 -34.85
C ARG A 438 -6.48 19.56 -34.85
N PHE A 439 -7.47 19.53 -33.97
CA PHE A 439 -8.32 20.68 -33.70
C PHE A 439 -7.91 21.41 -32.42
N SER A 440 -7.74 22.73 -32.50
CA SER A 440 -7.45 23.54 -31.30
C SER A 440 -8.66 23.67 -30.36
N THR A 441 -9.87 23.57 -30.92
CA THR A 441 -11.14 23.40 -30.22
C THR A 441 -12.08 22.61 -31.12
N PHE A 442 -12.88 21.68 -30.56
CA PHE A 442 -13.81 20.85 -31.32
C PHE A 442 -15.23 20.84 -30.74
N ALA A 443 -16.08 21.71 -31.30
CA ALA A 443 -17.55 21.73 -31.21
C ALA A 443 -18.13 21.55 -29.78
N SER A 444 -19.40 21.13 -29.71
CA SER A 444 -20.07 20.79 -28.45
C SER A 444 -19.88 19.33 -28.01
N GLY A 445 -19.03 18.57 -28.70
CA GLY A 445 -18.64 17.20 -28.34
C GLY A 445 -18.96 16.15 -29.40
N ILE A 446 -18.61 14.90 -29.08
CA ILE A 446 -18.79 13.72 -29.93
C ILE A 446 -19.76 12.76 -29.23
N THR A 447 -20.69 12.18 -29.99
CA THR A 447 -21.54 11.07 -29.56
C THR A 447 -21.30 9.88 -30.48
N ASN A 448 -20.85 8.75 -29.94
CA ASN A 448 -20.68 7.51 -30.69
C ASN A 448 -21.93 6.64 -30.57
N ARG A 449 -22.53 6.29 -31.71
CA ARG A 449 -23.68 5.39 -31.86
C ARG A 449 -23.38 4.22 -32.79
N SER A 450 -22.10 3.85 -32.89
CA SER A 450 -21.59 2.94 -33.91
C SER A 450 -20.63 1.92 -33.32
N LYS A 451 -20.35 0.87 -34.10
CA LYS A 451 -19.31 -0.11 -33.76
C LYS A 451 -17.93 0.32 -34.22
N ARG A 452 -17.79 1.53 -34.77
CA ARG A 452 -16.54 2.02 -35.32
C ARG A 452 -15.53 2.30 -34.22
N THR A 453 -14.28 1.92 -34.45
CA THR A 453 -13.15 2.38 -33.65
C THR A 453 -12.99 3.88 -33.80
N VAL A 454 -12.88 4.61 -32.70
CA VAL A 454 -12.72 6.07 -32.68
C VAL A 454 -11.29 6.40 -32.27
N VAL A 455 -10.61 7.21 -33.09
CA VAL A 455 -9.25 7.66 -32.83
C VAL A 455 -9.23 9.18 -32.75
N LEU A 456 -8.88 9.73 -31.59
CA LEU A 456 -8.77 11.17 -31.35
C LEU A 456 -7.30 11.53 -31.11
N LYS A 457 -6.74 12.48 -31.88
CA LYS A 457 -5.32 12.86 -31.78
C LYS A 457 -5.10 14.37 -31.74
N ASN A 458 -4.20 14.83 -30.87
CA ASN A 458 -3.70 16.21 -30.82
C ASN A 458 -4.81 17.27 -30.80
N MET A 459 -5.89 17.00 -30.07
CA MET A 459 -7.12 17.79 -30.17
C MET A 459 -7.71 18.14 -28.81
N TYR A 460 -8.50 19.21 -28.79
CA TYR A 460 -9.34 19.58 -27.67
C TYR A 460 -10.79 19.26 -28.02
N VAL A 461 -11.48 18.49 -27.19
CA VAL A 461 -12.89 18.13 -27.38
C VAL A 461 -13.69 18.37 -26.11
N LYS A 462 -14.90 18.94 -26.23
CA LYS A 462 -15.71 19.26 -25.05
C LYS A 462 -16.16 18.00 -24.29
N SER A 463 -16.62 16.99 -25.00
CA SER A 463 -17.04 15.71 -24.42
C SER A 463 -16.98 14.59 -25.43
N TYR A 464 -16.74 13.37 -24.96
CA TYR A 464 -17.01 12.13 -25.69
C TYR A 464 -18.07 11.35 -24.92
N GLU A 465 -19.12 10.92 -25.62
CA GLU A 465 -20.21 10.12 -25.07
C GLU A 465 -20.46 8.93 -25.99
N SER A 466 -20.63 7.74 -25.42
CA SER A 466 -21.07 6.57 -26.17
C SER A 466 -22.47 6.18 -25.73
N ASP A 467 -23.30 5.72 -26.66
CA ASP A 467 -24.54 5.03 -26.30
C ASP A 467 -24.28 3.57 -25.93
N ASP A 468 -25.33 2.80 -25.66
CA ASP A 468 -25.25 1.38 -25.29
C ASP A 468 -24.94 0.44 -26.48
N PHE A 469 -25.07 0.93 -27.72
CA PHE A 469 -24.78 0.17 -28.94
C PHE A 469 -23.31 0.32 -29.36
N ALA A 470 -22.67 1.40 -28.92
CA ALA A 470 -21.28 1.68 -29.20
C ALA A 470 -20.35 0.64 -28.57
N THR A 471 -19.74 -0.20 -29.42
CA THR A 471 -18.84 -1.29 -28.99
C THR A 471 -17.44 -1.16 -29.58
N GLY A 472 -17.21 -0.16 -30.42
CA GLY A 472 -15.91 0.13 -31.01
C GLY A 472 -14.87 0.56 -29.98
N ASP A 473 -13.61 0.36 -30.33
CA ASP A 473 -12.46 0.73 -29.53
C ASP A 473 -12.21 2.24 -29.56
N ILE A 474 -11.74 2.84 -28.46
CA ILE A 474 -11.45 4.28 -28.36
C ILE A 474 -9.96 4.50 -28.11
N PHE A 475 -9.32 5.30 -28.95
CA PHE A 475 -7.92 5.71 -28.79
C PHE A 475 -7.84 7.22 -28.61
N LEU A 476 -7.16 7.66 -27.55
CA LEU A 476 -6.90 9.08 -27.29
C LEU A 476 -5.38 9.30 -27.25
N GLU A 477 -4.85 10.22 -28.06
CA GLU A 477 -3.44 10.60 -28.03
C GLU A 477 -3.28 12.12 -27.95
N ASP A 478 -2.71 12.61 -26.84
CA ASP A 478 -2.58 14.05 -26.59
C ASP A 478 -3.94 14.77 -26.76
N VAL A 479 -4.93 14.26 -26.02
CA VAL A 479 -6.31 14.75 -26.09
C VAL A 479 -6.65 15.49 -24.81
N SER A 480 -7.13 16.72 -24.99
CA SER A 480 -7.73 17.50 -23.91
C SER A 480 -9.24 17.36 -23.98
N VAL A 481 -9.87 16.88 -22.91
CA VAL A 481 -11.30 16.55 -22.93
C VAL A 481 -12.02 16.95 -21.65
N GLY A 482 -13.24 17.45 -21.77
CA GLY A 482 -14.04 17.83 -20.61
C GLY A 482 -14.62 16.63 -19.86
N THR A 483 -15.37 15.80 -20.58
CA THR A 483 -15.96 14.57 -20.02
C THR A 483 -15.84 13.39 -20.98
N ILE A 484 -15.64 12.19 -20.41
CA ILE A 484 -15.67 10.92 -21.12
C ILE A 484 -16.76 10.06 -20.49
N ARG A 485 -17.76 9.65 -21.28
CA ARG A 485 -18.77 8.67 -20.90
C ARG A 485 -18.70 7.48 -21.84
N THR A 486 -18.44 6.31 -21.29
CA THR A 486 -18.27 5.07 -22.05
C THR A 486 -19.16 3.98 -21.49
N ASN A 487 -19.81 3.22 -22.38
CA ASN A 487 -20.66 2.07 -22.07
C ASN A 487 -20.09 0.82 -22.74
N PHE A 488 -19.56 -0.12 -21.94
CA PHE A 488 -19.02 -1.41 -22.38
C PHE A 488 -17.88 -1.35 -23.42
N GLN A 489 -17.33 -0.17 -23.68
CA GLN A 489 -16.22 0.04 -24.64
C GLN A 489 -14.85 -0.16 -24.00
N ARG A 490 -13.84 -0.30 -24.85
CA ARG A 490 -12.43 -0.30 -24.46
C ARG A 490 -11.79 1.03 -24.85
N LEU A 491 -11.09 1.67 -23.92
CA LEU A 491 -10.42 2.94 -24.12
C LEU A 491 -8.92 2.80 -23.82
N TRP A 492 -8.08 3.25 -24.75
CA TRP A 492 -6.64 3.37 -24.58
C TRP A 492 -6.22 4.83 -24.76
N GLY A 493 -5.85 5.47 -23.65
CA GLY A 493 -5.40 6.86 -23.62
C GLY A 493 -3.89 6.99 -23.45
N ARG A 494 -3.28 7.91 -24.20
CA ARG A 494 -1.92 8.43 -23.97
C ARG A 494 -2.00 9.93 -23.83
N GLN A 495 -1.50 10.44 -22.72
CA GLN A 495 -1.53 11.86 -22.42
C GLN A 495 -2.95 12.44 -22.54
N VAL A 496 -3.81 12.05 -21.61
CA VAL A 496 -5.19 12.54 -21.54
C VAL A 496 -5.26 13.67 -20.52
N THR A 497 -5.69 14.86 -20.94
CA THR A 497 -5.87 15.99 -20.03
C THR A 497 -7.36 16.28 -19.84
N MET A 498 -7.88 15.99 -18.65
CA MET A 498 -9.24 16.30 -18.25
C MET A 498 -9.36 17.76 -17.81
N VAL A 499 -10.13 18.54 -18.56
CA VAL A 499 -10.29 20.00 -18.39
C VAL A 499 -11.70 20.38 -17.94
N GLY A 500 -11.84 21.57 -17.36
CA GLY A 500 -13.13 22.17 -17.06
C GLY A 500 -13.80 21.63 -15.80
N ASP A 501 -14.71 22.42 -15.26
CA ASP A 501 -15.49 22.07 -14.08
C ASP A 501 -16.76 21.31 -14.48
N THR A 502 -16.87 20.07 -14.02
CA THR A 502 -17.96 19.16 -14.40
C THR A 502 -18.93 18.98 -13.24
N LYS A 503 -20.24 18.97 -13.51
CA LYS A 503 -21.27 18.71 -12.47
C LYS A 503 -21.22 17.28 -11.90
N GLY A 504 -20.49 16.36 -12.54
CA GLY A 504 -20.34 14.96 -12.13
C GLY A 504 -18.92 14.44 -12.45
N PRO A 505 -18.70 13.11 -12.43
CA PRO A 505 -17.40 12.52 -12.73
C PRO A 505 -16.88 12.95 -14.10
N LYS A 506 -15.57 13.20 -14.21
CA LYS A 506 -14.92 13.54 -15.48
C LYS A 506 -14.88 12.33 -16.42
N ILE A 507 -14.62 11.15 -15.88
CA ILE A 507 -14.71 9.87 -16.59
C ILE A 507 -15.77 9.00 -15.93
N SER A 508 -16.70 8.48 -16.72
CA SER A 508 -17.68 7.46 -16.31
C SER A 508 -17.48 6.21 -17.15
N ASN A 509 -17.02 5.13 -16.51
CA ASN A 509 -16.82 3.83 -17.13
C ASN A 509 -17.91 2.86 -16.68
N ASN A 510 -18.88 2.61 -17.56
CA ASN A 510 -19.96 1.65 -17.32
C ASN A 510 -19.61 0.30 -17.95
N GLY A 511 -19.06 -0.63 -17.17
CA GLY A 511 -18.77 -2.00 -17.61
C GLY A 511 -17.71 -2.14 -18.72
N GLY A 512 -17.04 -1.05 -19.11
CA GLY A 512 -15.98 -1.02 -20.11
C GLY A 512 -14.59 -1.29 -19.51
N SER A 513 -13.55 -1.23 -20.35
CA SER A 513 -12.15 -1.31 -19.94
C SER A 513 -11.41 -0.02 -20.29
N ILE A 514 -10.82 0.65 -19.31
CA ILE A 514 -10.04 1.86 -19.50
C ILE A 514 -8.58 1.57 -19.16
N TRP A 515 -7.69 1.94 -20.07
CA TRP A 515 -6.25 1.99 -19.85
C TRP A 515 -5.75 3.38 -20.23
N ILE A 516 -5.10 4.10 -19.31
CA ILE A 516 -4.56 5.43 -19.59
C ILE A 516 -3.12 5.54 -19.08
N LEU A 517 -2.20 5.88 -19.98
CA LEU A 517 -0.84 6.31 -19.66
C LEU A 517 -0.78 7.83 -19.69
N GLY A 518 -0.51 8.45 -18.54
CA GLY A 518 -0.50 9.89 -18.38
C GLY A 518 -1.91 10.47 -18.36
N LEU A 519 -2.48 10.60 -17.17
CA LEU A 519 -3.76 11.26 -16.94
C LEU A 519 -3.53 12.53 -16.12
N THR A 520 -3.93 13.68 -16.65
CA THR A 520 -3.92 14.95 -15.91
C THR A 520 -5.34 15.43 -15.71
N ALA A 521 -5.79 15.62 -14.47
CA ALA A 521 -7.13 16.14 -14.16
C ALA A 521 -7.08 17.46 -13.38
N ARG A 522 -7.89 18.45 -13.78
CA ARG A 522 -7.95 19.78 -13.15
C ARG A 522 -9.27 20.05 -12.41
N ASP A 523 -9.28 21.01 -11.50
CA ASP A 523 -10.48 21.66 -10.93
C ASP A 523 -11.32 20.86 -9.90
N GLY A 524 -10.79 19.78 -9.30
CA GLY A 524 -11.33 19.25 -8.03
C GLY A 524 -12.58 18.37 -8.06
N ASN A 525 -13.07 17.91 -9.23
CA ASN A 525 -14.20 16.95 -9.33
C ASN A 525 -13.73 15.47 -9.22
N THR A 526 -14.65 14.51 -9.05
CA THR A 526 -14.32 13.08 -9.19
C THR A 526 -13.71 12.81 -10.57
N VAL A 527 -12.52 12.22 -10.60
CA VAL A 527 -11.75 11.97 -11.83
C VAL A 527 -12.34 10.80 -12.59
N LEU A 528 -12.57 9.68 -11.91
CA LEU A 528 -13.15 8.46 -12.50
C LEU A 528 -14.19 7.86 -11.57
N HIS A 529 -15.33 7.52 -12.16
CA HIS A 529 -16.29 6.58 -11.60
C HIS A 529 -16.32 5.32 -12.47
N ASN A 530 -15.84 4.21 -11.90
CA ASN A 530 -15.78 2.89 -12.53
C ASN A 530 -16.86 2.00 -11.93
N PHE A 531 -17.83 1.55 -12.73
CA PHE A 531 -18.98 0.81 -12.22
C PHE A 531 -19.44 -0.30 -13.18
N ASN A 532 -20.39 -1.12 -12.73
CA ASN A 532 -20.96 -2.22 -13.50
C ASN A 532 -19.91 -3.23 -14.01
N LYS A 533 -19.00 -3.65 -13.12
CA LYS A 533 -17.90 -4.60 -13.40
C LYS A 533 -16.89 -4.08 -14.43
N GLY A 534 -16.70 -2.76 -14.49
CA GLY A 534 -15.71 -2.12 -15.35
C GLY A 534 -14.27 -2.38 -14.89
N PHE A 535 -13.33 -2.27 -15.82
CA PHE A 535 -11.89 -2.36 -15.57
C PHE A 535 -11.26 -0.99 -15.80
N ALA A 536 -10.41 -0.53 -14.89
CA ALA A 536 -9.63 0.69 -15.06
C ALA A 536 -8.19 0.54 -14.58
N GLU A 537 -7.22 0.69 -15.49
CA GLU A 537 -5.81 0.80 -15.15
C GLU A 537 -5.29 2.19 -15.53
N LEU A 538 -4.88 2.96 -14.53
CA LEU A 538 -4.34 4.31 -14.70
C LEU A 538 -2.86 4.31 -14.34
N LEU A 539 -2.01 4.78 -15.25
CA LEU A 539 -0.55 4.80 -15.13
C LEU A 539 -0.05 6.24 -15.21
N GLY A 540 0.41 6.79 -14.09
CA GLY A 540 0.86 8.17 -13.99
C GLY A 540 -0.31 9.15 -14.02
N VAL A 541 -0.90 9.39 -12.84
CA VAL A 541 -2.07 10.26 -12.64
C VAL A 541 -1.69 11.52 -11.87
N ASN A 542 -1.76 12.66 -12.55
CA ASN A 542 -1.59 13.97 -11.93
C ASN A 542 -2.95 14.64 -11.72
N VAL A 543 -3.26 14.97 -10.47
CA VAL A 543 -4.48 15.72 -10.13
C VAL A 543 -4.08 17.11 -9.67
N ILE A 544 -4.30 18.10 -10.52
CA ILE A 544 -4.01 19.50 -10.23
C ILE A 544 -5.26 20.11 -9.59
N ALA A 545 -5.16 20.28 -8.28
CA ALA A 545 -6.26 20.67 -7.44
C ALA A 545 -6.32 22.20 -7.25
N SER A 546 -7.55 22.72 -7.17
CA SER A 546 -7.85 24.12 -6.90
C SER A 546 -8.50 24.30 -5.52
N ASP A 547 -8.83 25.55 -5.20
CA ASP A 547 -9.50 26.02 -3.97
C ASP A 547 -10.94 25.54 -3.75
N LYS A 548 -11.48 24.71 -4.64
CA LYS A 548 -12.86 24.24 -4.53
C LYS A 548 -13.02 23.18 -3.43
N ALA A 549 -14.16 23.21 -2.76
CA ALA A 549 -14.51 22.20 -1.76
C ALA A 549 -14.69 20.82 -2.41
N LYS A 550 -13.85 19.87 -2.01
CA LYS A 550 -13.83 18.49 -2.52
C LYS A 550 -14.61 17.57 -1.58
N ASN A 551 -15.94 17.58 -1.73
CA ASN A 551 -16.84 16.75 -0.93
C ASN A 551 -17.00 15.32 -1.50
N SER A 552 -16.58 15.10 -2.74
CA SER A 552 -16.65 13.80 -3.42
C SER A 552 -15.27 13.15 -3.49
N PRO A 553 -15.19 11.81 -3.53
CA PRO A 553 -13.93 11.09 -3.71
C PRO A 553 -13.25 11.44 -5.04
N MET A 554 -11.93 11.39 -5.06
CA MET A 554 -11.15 11.56 -6.29
C MET A 554 -11.43 10.40 -7.27
N PHE A 555 -11.52 9.16 -6.78
CA PHE A 555 -11.87 7.96 -7.55
C PHE A 555 -12.96 7.15 -6.86
N ILE A 556 -13.88 6.59 -7.64
CA ILE A 556 -14.94 5.70 -7.15
C ILE A 556 -14.86 4.40 -7.96
N ASN A 557 -14.66 3.28 -7.27
CA ASN A 557 -14.66 1.94 -7.84
C ASN A 557 -15.82 1.13 -7.26
N ASP A 558 -16.96 1.15 -7.97
CA ASP A 558 -18.21 0.56 -7.53
C ASP A 558 -18.46 -0.81 -8.17
N ASN A 559 -18.33 -1.87 -7.38
CA ASN A 559 -18.49 -3.26 -7.82
C ASN A 559 -17.70 -3.57 -9.10
N SER A 560 -16.47 -3.07 -9.16
CA SER A 560 -15.63 -3.00 -10.36
C SER A 560 -14.15 -3.20 -10.00
N SER A 561 -13.29 -3.17 -11.01
CA SER A 561 -11.86 -3.45 -10.89
C SER A 561 -11.02 -2.25 -11.27
N MET A 562 -10.15 -1.79 -10.38
CA MET A 562 -9.29 -0.63 -10.61
C MET A 562 -7.87 -0.83 -10.07
N SER A 563 -6.88 -0.33 -10.80
CA SER A 563 -5.53 -0.11 -10.29
C SER A 563 -5.01 1.27 -10.72
N ILE A 564 -4.38 1.98 -9.78
CA ILE A 564 -3.77 3.29 -10.01
C ILE A 564 -2.29 3.18 -9.66
N ALA A 565 -1.41 3.30 -10.65
CA ALA A 565 0.03 3.35 -10.44
C ALA A 565 0.51 4.80 -10.60
N GLY A 566 1.21 5.31 -9.59
CA GLY A 566 1.71 6.68 -9.52
C GLY A 566 0.61 7.74 -9.55
N LEU A 567 0.09 8.11 -8.39
CA LEU A 567 -0.77 9.28 -8.19
C LEU A 567 0.04 10.40 -7.53
N LYS A 568 -0.08 11.62 -8.07
CA LYS A 568 0.38 12.84 -7.43
C LYS A 568 -0.74 13.88 -7.48
N GLU A 569 -1.18 14.36 -6.34
CA GLU A 569 -2.04 15.54 -6.25
C GLU A 569 -1.16 16.79 -6.09
N THR A 570 -1.28 17.75 -7.01
CA THR A 570 -0.59 19.04 -6.93
C THR A 570 -1.59 20.08 -6.45
N LEU A 571 -1.35 20.70 -5.30
CA LEU A 571 -2.18 21.81 -4.82
C LEU A 571 -1.66 23.13 -5.41
N THR A 572 -2.48 23.77 -6.23
CA THR A 572 -2.19 25.15 -6.66
C THR A 572 -2.70 26.16 -5.64
N ARG A 573 -3.88 25.89 -5.07
CA ARG A 573 -4.58 26.60 -4.00
C ARG A 573 -5.53 25.62 -3.30
N GLY A 574 -5.90 25.88 -2.05
CA GLY A 574 -6.93 25.09 -1.33
C GLY A 574 -6.44 23.86 -0.59
N ASN A 575 -7.40 23.03 -0.15
CA ASN A 575 -7.15 21.80 0.63
C ASN A 575 -7.06 20.57 -0.28
N PRO A 576 -6.31 19.52 0.11
CA PRO A 576 -6.27 18.25 -0.62
C PRO A 576 -7.62 17.53 -0.61
N TYR A 577 -7.82 16.55 -1.51
CA TYR A 577 -9.02 15.70 -1.45
C TYR A 577 -9.08 14.98 -0.11
N SER A 578 -10.23 15.05 0.57
CA SER A 578 -10.41 14.33 1.85
C SER A 578 -10.45 12.81 1.66
N LYS A 579 -11.10 12.35 0.57
CA LYS A 579 -11.19 10.95 0.15
C LYS A 579 -10.54 10.77 -1.21
N ILE A 580 -9.57 9.87 -1.29
CA ILE A 580 -8.82 9.59 -2.50
C ILE A 580 -9.54 8.49 -3.30
N VAL A 581 -9.80 7.34 -2.68
CA VAL A 581 -10.53 6.25 -3.33
C VAL A 581 -11.70 5.82 -2.46
N GLU A 582 -12.86 5.62 -3.07
CA GLU A 582 -13.94 4.81 -2.50
C GLU A 582 -14.08 3.50 -3.27
N GLU A 583 -14.19 2.39 -2.54
CA GLU A 583 -14.37 1.06 -3.11
C GLU A 583 -15.59 0.37 -2.47
N SER A 584 -16.45 -0.20 -3.31
CA SER A 584 -17.53 -1.10 -2.92
C SER A 584 -17.44 -2.39 -3.71
N ARG A 585 -17.81 -3.50 -3.06
CA ARG A 585 -18.04 -4.79 -3.70
C ARG A 585 -19.43 -5.29 -3.37
N GLN A 586 -19.98 -6.14 -4.22
CA GLN A 586 -21.31 -6.71 -4.00
C GLN A 586 -21.43 -7.30 -2.59
N GLY A 587 -22.44 -6.86 -1.84
CA GLY A 587 -22.70 -7.33 -0.46
C GLY A 587 -21.77 -6.76 0.62
N SER A 588 -20.79 -5.91 0.28
CA SER A 588 -19.88 -5.27 1.23
C SER A 588 -20.26 -3.82 1.54
N LYS A 589 -19.86 -3.32 2.71
CA LYS A 589 -19.89 -1.88 3.01
C LYS A 589 -18.93 -1.10 2.10
N VAL A 590 -19.19 0.19 1.91
CA VAL A 590 -18.29 1.10 1.19
C VAL A 590 -17.10 1.43 2.08
N TYR A 591 -15.89 1.30 1.54
CA TYR A 591 -14.65 1.70 2.19
C TYR A 591 -14.06 2.91 1.50
N ALA A 592 -13.28 3.70 2.24
CA ALA A 592 -12.64 4.90 1.72
C ALA A 592 -11.18 4.98 2.17
N LEU A 593 -10.29 5.26 1.22
CA LEU A 593 -8.90 5.65 1.46
C LEU A 593 -8.88 7.17 1.59
N LYS A 594 -8.41 7.68 2.72
CA LYS A 594 -8.39 9.13 3.00
C LYS A 594 -7.01 9.70 2.74
N ASN A 595 -6.92 11.03 2.60
CA ASN A 595 -5.62 11.68 2.49
C ASN A 595 -4.73 11.48 3.72
N THR A 596 -5.32 11.35 4.92
CA THR A 596 -4.60 11.11 6.17
C THR A 596 -3.85 9.78 6.19
N ASP A 597 -4.20 8.87 5.28
CA ASP A 597 -3.63 7.53 5.19
C ASP A 597 -2.44 7.50 4.20
N LEU A 598 -2.12 8.63 3.57
CA LEU A 598 -1.13 8.74 2.49
C LEU A 598 -0.06 9.80 2.79
N PRO A 599 1.16 9.65 2.24
CA PRO A 599 2.18 10.67 2.30
C PRO A 599 1.78 11.90 1.47
N HIS A 600 2.24 13.07 1.90
CA HIS A 600 2.01 14.33 1.22
C HIS A 600 3.31 14.84 0.58
N ASN A 601 3.20 15.46 -0.58
CA ASN A 601 4.29 16.14 -1.29
C ASN A 601 4.49 17.58 -0.79
N GLU A 602 5.46 18.31 -1.36
CA GLU A 602 5.75 19.68 -0.92
C GLU A 602 4.60 20.66 -1.12
N THR A 603 3.70 20.40 -2.08
CA THR A 603 2.49 21.22 -2.28
C THR A 603 1.40 20.93 -1.24
N GLY A 604 1.56 19.88 -0.43
CA GLY A 604 0.57 19.42 0.54
C GLY A 604 -0.50 18.50 -0.07
N GLY A 605 -0.33 18.05 -1.31
CA GLY A 605 -1.21 17.05 -1.94
C GLY A 605 -0.67 15.63 -1.75
N VAL A 606 -1.55 14.63 -1.89
CA VAL A 606 -1.18 13.22 -1.68
C VAL A 606 -0.26 12.65 -2.76
N MET A 607 0.57 11.68 -2.38
CA MET A 607 1.28 10.80 -3.31
C MET A 607 0.98 9.34 -3.01
N MET A 608 0.93 8.51 -4.06
CA MET A 608 0.69 7.08 -3.92
C MET A 608 1.36 6.31 -5.07
N ALA A 609 2.23 5.34 -4.74
CA ALA A 609 2.90 4.54 -5.77
C ALA A 609 1.96 3.52 -6.43
N LEU A 610 1.12 2.84 -5.64
CA LEU A 610 0.18 1.85 -6.15
C LEU A 610 -1.06 1.76 -5.26
N TYR A 611 -2.23 1.74 -5.92
CA TYR A 611 -3.49 1.27 -5.36
C TYR A 611 -4.04 0.12 -6.19
N THR A 612 -4.54 -0.91 -5.51
CA THR A 612 -5.23 -2.07 -6.10
C THR A 612 -6.58 -2.28 -5.44
N GLY A 613 -7.65 -2.20 -6.23
CA GLY A 613 -9.02 -2.53 -5.83
C GLY A 613 -9.69 -3.36 -6.91
N TYR A 614 -9.34 -4.63 -7.01
CA TYR A 614 -9.91 -5.52 -8.02
C TYR A 614 -10.04 -6.97 -7.53
N ALA A 615 -11.02 -7.67 -8.08
CA ALA A 615 -11.24 -9.09 -7.85
C ALA A 615 -10.56 -9.89 -8.99
N PRO A 616 -9.49 -10.66 -8.70
CA PRO A 616 -8.80 -11.48 -9.71
C PRO A 616 -9.72 -12.54 -10.33
N LYS A 617 -9.86 -12.51 -11.66
CA LYS A 617 -10.72 -13.46 -12.41
C LYS A 617 -10.10 -14.84 -12.67
N GLN A 618 -8.78 -14.97 -12.53
CA GLN A 618 -8.04 -16.17 -12.89
C GLN A 618 -6.97 -16.50 -11.84
N GLY A 619 -6.70 -17.80 -11.69
CA GLY A 619 -5.71 -18.37 -10.79
C GLY A 619 -6.33 -19.23 -9.69
N GLN A 620 -5.50 -20.01 -9.01
CA GLN A 620 -5.94 -20.84 -7.89
C GLN A 620 -6.16 -19.96 -6.64
N ASN A 621 -7.28 -20.17 -5.94
CA ASN A 621 -7.54 -19.52 -4.65
C ASN A 621 -6.60 -20.09 -3.58
N GLU A 622 -5.91 -19.21 -2.85
CA GLU A 622 -5.22 -19.60 -1.61
C GLU A 622 -6.18 -19.49 -0.41
N PRO A 623 -6.02 -20.30 0.64
CA PRO A 623 -6.82 -20.13 1.85
C PRO A 623 -6.43 -18.83 2.57
N PRO A 624 -7.39 -18.14 3.20
CA PRO A 624 -7.11 -16.93 3.97
C PRO A 624 -6.10 -17.22 5.08
N LYS A 625 -5.30 -16.22 5.44
CA LYS A 625 -4.28 -16.29 6.50
C LYS A 625 -4.70 -15.37 7.65
N PRO A 626 -5.59 -15.83 8.54
CA PRO A 626 -5.90 -15.11 9.76
C PRO A 626 -4.69 -15.12 10.69
N SER A 627 -4.52 -14.03 11.42
CA SER A 627 -3.54 -13.88 12.48
C SER A 627 -4.14 -13.08 13.62
N MET A 628 -3.85 -13.50 14.84
CA MET A 628 -4.16 -12.75 16.06
C MET A 628 -2.97 -12.79 17.02
N ASP A 629 -3.00 -11.91 18.01
CA ASP A 629 -2.04 -11.91 19.11
C ASP A 629 -2.00 -13.27 19.81
N LYS A 630 -0.78 -13.76 20.05
CA LYS A 630 -0.57 -15.13 20.51
C LYS A 630 -0.92 -15.34 21.97
N GLU A 631 -0.64 -14.35 22.84
CA GLU A 631 -0.89 -14.45 24.28
C GLU A 631 -1.33 -13.10 24.88
N HIS A 632 -2.36 -13.14 25.71
CA HIS A 632 -2.82 -12.01 26.52
C HIS A 632 -2.99 -12.38 27.98
N ILE A 633 -2.92 -11.38 28.86
CA ILE A 633 -3.35 -11.47 30.25
C ILE A 633 -4.56 -10.57 30.43
N LEU A 634 -5.60 -11.07 31.09
CA LEU A 634 -6.76 -10.29 31.50
C LEU A 634 -6.98 -10.44 33.00
N VAL A 635 -7.30 -9.32 33.67
CA VAL A 635 -7.81 -9.33 35.04
C VAL A 635 -9.27 -8.92 35.07
N GLN A 636 -10.16 -9.83 35.45
CA GLN A 636 -11.61 -9.63 35.56
C GLN A 636 -11.95 -8.64 36.70
N PRO A 637 -13.03 -7.85 36.61
CA PRO A 637 -14.06 -7.82 35.57
C PRO A 637 -13.68 -6.98 34.34
N GLY A 638 -12.39 -6.75 34.10
CA GLY A 638 -11.91 -6.07 32.89
C GLY A 638 -12.36 -6.77 31.60
N LYS A 639 -12.30 -6.02 30.51
CA LYS A 639 -12.50 -6.52 29.14
C LYS A 639 -11.16 -6.56 28.43
N LEU A 640 -10.98 -7.53 27.54
CA LEU A 640 -9.82 -7.59 26.66
C LEU A 640 -10.27 -7.19 25.26
N HIS A 641 -9.63 -6.19 24.68
CA HIS A 641 -9.83 -5.85 23.29
C HIS A 641 -8.98 -6.78 22.42
N LEU A 642 -9.61 -7.49 21.48
CA LEU A 642 -8.93 -8.38 20.54
C LEU A 642 -8.94 -7.75 19.15
N GLN A 643 -7.80 -7.81 18.48
CA GLN A 643 -7.65 -7.42 17.09
C GLN A 643 -7.16 -8.61 16.28
N GLY A 644 -7.93 -8.97 15.26
CA GLY A 644 -7.58 -9.96 14.26
C GLY A 644 -7.17 -9.28 12.96
N ASN A 645 -6.27 -9.92 12.23
CA ASN A 645 -5.90 -9.51 10.88
C ASN A 645 -6.04 -10.71 9.93
N VAL A 646 -6.41 -10.47 8.68
CA VAL A 646 -6.52 -11.50 7.65
C VAL A 646 -5.76 -11.03 6.42
N GLU A 647 -4.82 -11.83 5.95
CA GLU A 647 -4.30 -11.68 4.60
C GLU A 647 -5.01 -12.67 3.67
N ASP A 648 -5.45 -12.19 2.50
CA ASP A 648 -6.16 -12.98 1.51
C ASP A 648 -5.81 -12.49 0.09
N ASP A 649 -5.98 -13.35 -0.90
CA ASP A 649 -5.69 -13.04 -2.31
C ASP A 649 -6.86 -12.36 -3.05
N GLY A 650 -8.04 -12.28 -2.40
CA GLY A 650 -9.26 -11.69 -2.95
C GLY A 650 -9.95 -12.56 -4.00
N ARG A 651 -9.59 -13.85 -4.13
CA ARG A 651 -10.15 -14.80 -5.13
C ARG A 651 -11.39 -15.57 -4.64
N GLY A 652 -11.79 -15.38 -3.38
CA GLY A 652 -12.95 -16.04 -2.80
C GLY A 652 -14.30 -15.54 -3.34
N ASP A 653 -15.27 -15.35 -2.45
CA ASP A 653 -16.62 -14.85 -2.75
C ASP A 653 -16.66 -13.42 -3.30
N GLY A 654 -15.50 -12.74 -3.34
CA GLY A 654 -15.34 -11.40 -3.87
C GLY A 654 -15.78 -10.31 -2.89
N LEU A 655 -15.95 -10.61 -1.60
CA LEU A 655 -16.21 -9.60 -0.58
C LEU A 655 -14.99 -8.69 -0.37
N CYS A 656 -15.25 -7.50 0.19
CA CYS A 656 -14.17 -6.59 0.53
C CYS A 656 -13.33 -7.06 1.71
N ARG A 657 -13.98 -7.64 2.73
CA ARG A 657 -13.33 -8.26 3.87
C ARG A 657 -13.77 -9.70 3.94
N VAL A 658 -12.82 -10.60 4.17
CA VAL A 658 -13.11 -12.01 4.43
C VAL A 658 -13.98 -12.09 5.69
N PRO A 659 -15.14 -12.75 5.66
CA PRO A 659 -15.92 -13.02 6.87
C PRO A 659 -15.07 -13.70 7.95
N VAL A 660 -15.13 -13.18 9.16
CA VAL A 660 -14.39 -13.70 10.31
C VAL A 660 -15.32 -14.16 11.42
N ALA A 661 -14.81 -15.07 12.27
CA ALA A 661 -15.52 -15.54 13.43
C ALA A 661 -14.59 -15.78 14.63
N TRP A 662 -14.88 -15.12 15.75
CA TRP A 662 -14.30 -15.36 17.05
C TRP A 662 -15.06 -16.44 17.81
N ARG A 663 -14.35 -17.43 18.33
CA ARG A 663 -14.96 -18.51 19.13
C ARG A 663 -14.08 -18.92 20.29
N LYS A 664 -14.71 -19.42 21.36
CA LYS A 664 -14.01 -20.16 22.41
C LYS A 664 -13.58 -21.52 21.86
N GLY A 665 -12.27 -21.81 21.86
CA GLY A 665 -11.74 -23.15 21.59
C GLY A 665 -11.75 -24.01 22.86
N ALA A 666 -11.09 -23.56 23.91
CA ALA A 666 -11.00 -24.28 25.20
C ALA A 666 -10.94 -23.29 26.38
N GLY A 667 -11.31 -23.75 27.59
CA GLY A 667 -11.18 -23.00 28.84
C GLY A 667 -12.32 -23.24 29.85
N PRO A 668 -12.15 -22.85 31.13
CA PRO A 668 -13.03 -23.28 32.22
C PRO A 668 -14.38 -22.54 32.30
N GLY A 669 -14.49 -21.30 31.83
CA GLY A 669 -15.71 -20.48 31.91
C GLY A 669 -16.34 -20.15 30.56
N LYS A 670 -17.48 -19.45 30.58
CA LYS A 670 -18.08 -18.82 29.39
C LYS A 670 -17.22 -17.64 28.92
N VAL A 671 -17.08 -17.53 27.60
CA VAL A 671 -16.47 -16.39 26.88
C VAL A 671 -17.58 -15.67 26.15
N SER A 672 -17.66 -14.35 26.29
CA SER A 672 -18.65 -13.52 25.59
C SER A 672 -17.93 -12.43 24.80
N PHE A 673 -18.17 -12.40 23.49
CA PHE A 673 -17.69 -11.39 22.56
C PHE A 673 -18.77 -10.31 22.39
N SER A 674 -18.38 -9.04 22.28
CA SER A 674 -19.31 -7.97 21.91
C SER A 674 -19.85 -8.16 20.49
N ASP A 675 -18.98 -8.55 19.57
CA ASP A 675 -19.36 -8.97 18.22
C ASP A 675 -18.37 -10.05 17.75
N SER A 676 -18.83 -11.29 17.64
CA SER A 676 -17.97 -12.40 17.23
C SER A 676 -17.61 -12.37 15.74
N THR A 677 -18.18 -11.47 14.94
CA THR A 677 -18.01 -11.44 13.48
C THR A 677 -17.22 -10.25 12.96
N GLU A 678 -16.76 -9.37 13.86
CA GLU A 678 -15.89 -8.25 13.54
C GLU A 678 -14.40 -8.59 13.77
N TYR A 679 -13.52 -7.90 13.04
CA TYR A 679 -12.07 -8.06 13.18
C TYR A 679 -11.57 -7.55 14.54
N GLU A 680 -12.27 -6.57 15.10
CA GLU A 680 -12.02 -6.00 16.43
C GLU A 680 -13.23 -6.27 17.32
N THR A 681 -13.00 -6.88 18.49
CA THR A 681 -14.07 -7.16 19.44
C THR A 681 -13.55 -7.09 20.87
N ASP A 682 -14.43 -6.67 21.78
CA ASP A 682 -14.18 -6.85 23.20
C ASP A 682 -14.60 -8.27 23.60
N VAL A 683 -13.77 -8.91 24.43
CA VAL A 683 -14.05 -10.21 25.02
C VAL A 683 -14.08 -10.13 26.54
N THR A 684 -15.02 -10.86 27.12
CA THR A 684 -15.18 -11.03 28.57
C THR A 684 -15.24 -12.49 28.92
N PHE A 685 -14.82 -12.79 30.15
CA PHE A 685 -14.76 -14.14 30.69
C PHE A 685 -15.57 -14.17 31.97
N THR A 686 -16.04 -15.36 32.32
CA THR A 686 -16.74 -15.61 33.59
C THR A 686 -15.81 -16.23 34.63
N ALA A 687 -14.86 -17.09 34.23
CA ALA A 687 -13.91 -17.74 35.15
C ALA A 687 -12.45 -17.34 34.89
N SER A 688 -11.66 -17.30 35.97
CA SER A 688 -10.20 -17.34 35.89
C SER A 688 -9.71 -18.69 35.31
N GLY A 689 -8.55 -18.66 34.65
CA GLY A 689 -7.91 -19.82 34.04
C GLY A 689 -7.39 -19.54 32.63
N ARG A 690 -6.97 -20.61 31.95
CA ARG A 690 -6.40 -20.52 30.59
C ARG A 690 -7.46 -20.77 29.53
N TYR A 691 -7.54 -19.87 28.56
CA TYR A 691 -8.42 -19.98 27.40
C TYR A 691 -7.62 -20.05 26.11
N ASN A 692 -8.12 -20.86 25.17
CA ASN A 692 -7.74 -20.76 23.77
C ASN A 692 -8.90 -20.09 23.02
N LEU A 693 -8.62 -18.97 22.37
CA LEU A 693 -9.56 -18.29 21.49
C LEU A 693 -9.18 -18.58 20.04
N LEU A 694 -10.20 -18.81 19.22
CA LEU A 694 -10.06 -19.14 17.81
C LEU A 694 -10.51 -17.92 17.00
N PHE A 695 -9.68 -17.50 16.04
CA PHE A 695 -10.00 -16.50 15.04
C PHE A 695 -10.02 -17.18 13.67
N ASN A 696 -11.22 -17.48 13.18
CA ASN A 696 -11.46 -18.12 11.89
C ASN A 696 -11.73 -17.07 10.82
N ALA A 697 -11.21 -17.30 9.62
CA ALA A 697 -11.51 -16.53 8.42
C ALA A 697 -11.94 -17.50 7.32
N ASN A 698 -13.00 -17.15 6.59
CA ASN A 698 -13.57 -17.96 5.51
C ASN A 698 -13.92 -17.08 4.32
N ASP A 699 -13.27 -17.31 3.19
CA ASP A 699 -13.44 -16.53 1.95
C ASP A 699 -14.60 -17.05 1.06
N GLY A 700 -15.43 -17.96 1.57
CA GLY A 700 -16.52 -18.63 0.85
C GLY A 700 -16.12 -19.92 0.14
N TYR A 701 -14.82 -20.17 -0.07
CA TYR A 701 -14.29 -21.36 -0.74
C TYR A 701 -13.36 -22.18 0.17
N GLN A 702 -12.54 -21.52 0.97
CA GLN A 702 -11.58 -22.07 1.90
C GLN A 702 -11.62 -21.32 3.23
N ASP A 703 -11.27 -22.03 4.31
CA ASP A 703 -11.18 -21.45 5.63
C ASP A 703 -9.84 -21.76 6.31
N ARG A 704 -9.48 -20.90 7.26
CA ARG A 704 -8.34 -21.12 8.14
C ARG A 704 -8.64 -20.51 9.50
N THR A 705 -7.98 -21.03 10.53
CA THR A 705 -8.15 -20.55 11.90
C THR A 705 -6.79 -20.32 12.54
N ASP A 706 -6.61 -19.17 13.18
CA ASP A 706 -5.52 -18.93 14.11
C ASP A 706 -6.01 -19.11 15.56
N THR A 707 -5.09 -19.43 16.47
CA THR A 707 -5.40 -19.64 17.89
C THR A 707 -4.52 -18.76 18.76
N GLY A 708 -5.14 -17.92 19.59
CA GLY A 708 -4.50 -17.15 20.64
C GLY A 708 -4.83 -17.68 22.03
N LYS A 709 -3.98 -17.40 23.01
CA LYS A 709 -4.17 -17.80 24.40
C LYS A 709 -4.48 -16.58 25.27
N VAL A 710 -5.41 -16.75 26.20
CA VAL A 710 -5.69 -15.72 27.21
C VAL A 710 -5.56 -16.34 28.59
N TYR A 711 -4.73 -15.73 29.44
CA TYR A 711 -4.62 -16.04 30.86
C TYR A 711 -5.51 -15.08 31.63
N VAL A 712 -6.59 -15.60 32.19
CA VAL A 712 -7.59 -14.81 32.90
C VAL A 712 -7.41 -15.00 34.40
N PHE A 713 -7.32 -13.90 35.13
CA PHE A 713 -7.30 -13.86 36.58
C PHE A 713 -8.37 -12.90 37.11
N ASP A 714 -8.67 -12.89 38.40
CA ASP A 714 -9.71 -12.03 38.99
C ASP A 714 -9.09 -10.90 39.85
N LYS A 715 -9.50 -9.66 39.64
CA LYS A 715 -8.93 -8.47 40.32
C LYS A 715 -9.06 -8.52 41.83
N ARG A 716 -10.11 -9.16 42.35
CA ARG A 716 -10.31 -9.31 43.79
C ARG A 716 -9.20 -10.17 44.41
N TYR A 717 -8.55 -10.99 43.59
CA TYR A 717 -7.88 -12.21 43.94
C TYR A 717 -6.43 -12.26 43.41
N THR A 718 -6.09 -11.46 42.41
CA THR A 718 -4.72 -11.20 41.95
C THR A 718 -4.01 -10.22 42.88
N THR A 719 -2.78 -10.52 43.27
CA THR A 719 -1.94 -9.61 44.05
C THR A 719 -1.29 -8.58 43.14
N LEU A 720 -2.11 -7.75 42.46
CA LEU A 720 -1.69 -6.63 41.61
C LEU A 720 -0.88 -5.55 42.37
N ASP A 721 -0.37 -5.87 43.55
CA ASP A 721 0.37 -4.96 44.39
C ASP A 721 1.26 -5.71 45.39
N HIS A 722 2.48 -5.21 45.60
CA HIS A 722 3.61 -5.87 46.26
C HIS A 722 4.40 -4.91 47.19
N SER A 723 3.85 -3.97 47.96
CA SER A 723 2.48 -3.77 48.45
C SER A 723 2.23 -2.30 48.85
N GLY A 724 1.94 -1.45 47.88
CA GLY A 724 1.46 -0.11 48.18
C GLY A 724 0.09 -0.03 48.86
N ASP A 725 -0.56 -1.15 49.25
CA ASP A 725 -0.98 -1.49 50.63
C ASP A 725 -2.44 -1.95 50.89
N ASN A 726 -3.41 -1.91 49.97
CA ASN A 726 -4.68 -2.65 50.21
C ASN A 726 -5.54 -3.05 49.00
N ILE A 727 -4.93 -3.81 48.10
CA ILE A 727 -4.94 -5.29 48.03
C ILE A 727 -5.84 -6.12 48.97
N PRO A 728 -6.48 -7.19 48.45
CA PRO A 728 -6.49 -8.50 49.13
C PRO A 728 -5.38 -9.46 48.65
N SER A 729 -4.63 -9.98 49.62
CA SER A 729 -3.56 -11.01 49.59
C SER A 729 -2.14 -10.62 49.15
N GLY A 730 -1.71 -9.36 49.27
CA GLY A 730 -0.39 -8.96 48.77
C GLY A 730 0.39 -7.98 49.62
N ARG A 731 0.43 -8.08 50.96
CA ARG A 731 1.36 -7.30 51.83
C ARG A 731 2.84 -7.70 51.64
N GLY A 732 3.28 -7.72 50.40
CA GLY A 732 4.59 -8.06 49.94
C GLY A 732 5.64 -6.95 50.04
N ALA A 733 6.90 -7.31 49.81
CA ALA A 733 7.99 -6.34 49.75
C ALA A 733 9.06 -6.76 48.76
N ASP A 734 9.62 -5.80 48.05
CA ASP A 734 10.77 -5.96 47.17
C ASP A 734 12.00 -5.24 47.72
N ALA A 735 13.15 -5.87 47.52
CA ALA A 735 14.44 -5.29 47.78
C ALA A 735 15.47 -6.00 46.90
N TRP A 736 16.53 -5.29 46.53
CA TRP A 736 17.70 -5.91 45.96
C TRP A 736 18.89 -5.75 46.91
N ILE A 737 19.87 -6.64 46.77
CA ILE A 737 21.08 -6.67 47.58
C ILE A 737 22.31 -6.67 46.66
N SER A 738 23.40 -6.09 47.15
CA SER A 738 24.65 -5.92 46.39
C SER A 738 25.85 -6.47 47.15
N GLN A 739 26.69 -7.26 46.50
CA GLN A 739 27.97 -7.70 47.07
C GLN A 739 28.97 -6.54 47.20
N PHE A 740 28.82 -5.50 46.38
CA PHE A 740 29.64 -4.30 46.49
C PHE A 740 29.19 -3.40 47.65
N ASP A 741 27.87 -3.35 47.88
CA ASP A 741 27.24 -2.55 48.93
C ASP A 741 26.56 -3.44 49.98
N ASN A 742 27.41 -4.09 50.79
CA ASN A 742 27.00 -5.23 51.62
C ASN A 742 26.02 -4.91 52.75
N TYR A 743 25.92 -3.64 53.14
CA TYR A 743 25.21 -3.20 54.35
C TYR A 743 24.08 -2.20 54.06
N THR A 744 23.91 -1.76 52.81
CA THR A 744 22.85 -0.82 52.45
C THR A 744 21.59 -1.56 52.00
N PRO A 745 20.44 -1.28 52.60
CA PRO A 745 19.16 -1.82 52.14
C PRO A 745 18.67 -1.02 50.93
N HIS A 746 18.35 -1.70 49.83
CA HIS A 746 17.90 -1.05 48.58
C HIS A 746 16.40 -1.25 48.31
N SER A 747 15.56 -1.08 49.32
CA SER A 747 14.09 -1.24 49.20
C SER A 747 13.33 0.03 48.79
N THR A 748 14.04 1.17 48.71
CA THR A 748 13.51 2.47 48.29
C THR A 748 13.88 2.83 46.85
N ASP A 749 14.75 2.06 46.21
CA ASP A 749 15.18 2.31 44.83
C ASP A 749 14.02 2.07 43.86
N GLU A 750 13.95 2.84 42.78
CA GLU A 750 12.96 2.65 41.69
C GLU A 750 13.31 1.46 40.77
N HIS A 751 14.56 0.99 40.82
CA HIS A 751 15.07 -0.07 39.98
C HIS A 751 15.70 -1.15 40.85
N LEU A 752 15.19 -2.38 40.73
CA LEU A 752 15.78 -3.56 41.36
C LEU A 752 16.89 -4.08 40.45
N ARG A 753 18.11 -4.13 40.98
CA ARG A 753 19.29 -4.58 40.24
C ARG A 753 19.52 -6.07 40.46
N VAL A 754 19.76 -6.80 39.37
CA VAL A 754 20.28 -8.16 39.39
C VAL A 754 21.58 -8.19 38.57
N ALA A 755 22.64 -8.72 39.15
CA ALA A 755 23.95 -8.73 38.51
C ALA A 755 24.69 -10.04 38.77
N ASN A 756 25.42 -10.49 37.75
CA ASN A 756 26.26 -11.68 37.81
C ASN A 756 27.66 -11.33 37.31
N ASP A 757 28.35 -10.50 38.09
CA ASP A 757 29.73 -10.12 37.86
C ASP A 757 30.66 -10.73 38.92
N GLN A 758 31.91 -11.02 38.54
CA GLN A 758 32.86 -11.73 39.42
C GLN A 758 33.16 -11.01 40.74
N ASN A 759 32.96 -9.68 40.79
CA ASN A 759 33.28 -8.84 41.95
C ASN A 759 32.07 -8.03 42.47
N ASP A 760 30.90 -8.15 41.84
CA ASP A 760 29.71 -7.37 42.18
C ASP A 760 28.44 -8.14 41.79
N ALA A 761 28.04 -9.07 42.66
CA ALA A 761 26.83 -9.83 42.49
C ALA A 761 25.61 -9.08 43.06
N GLY A 762 24.52 -9.05 42.30
CA GLY A 762 23.25 -8.42 42.69
C GLY A 762 22.10 -9.42 42.65
N LYS A 763 21.24 -9.44 43.68
CA LYS A 763 20.10 -10.37 43.79
C LYS A 763 18.84 -9.65 44.21
N ILE A 764 17.69 -10.12 43.76
CA ILE A 764 16.39 -9.51 44.05
C ILE A 764 15.56 -10.45 44.92
N TYR A 765 14.93 -9.92 45.95
CA TYR A 765 14.01 -10.60 46.84
C TYR A 765 12.62 -10.01 46.68
N LEU A 766 11.65 -10.87 46.35
CA LEU A 766 10.24 -10.50 46.19
C LEU A 766 9.42 -11.30 47.21
N LYS A 767 8.77 -10.64 48.15
CA LYS A 767 7.94 -11.28 49.18
C LYS A 767 6.45 -11.06 48.91
N TYR A 768 5.59 -12.05 49.06
CA TYR A 768 4.14 -11.97 48.87
C TYR A 768 3.39 -12.51 50.11
N ASP A 769 2.34 -11.84 50.57
CA ASP A 769 1.52 -12.27 51.73
C ASP A 769 0.15 -12.79 51.30
N LEU A 770 0.04 -14.09 51.09
CA LEU A 770 -1.19 -14.72 50.59
C LEU A 770 -2.18 -15.10 51.72
N SER A 771 -2.00 -14.62 52.96
CA SER A 771 -2.81 -15.04 54.11
C SER A 771 -4.30 -14.67 54.00
N ALA A 772 -4.64 -13.66 53.19
CA ALA A 772 -6.01 -13.19 52.99
C ALA A 772 -6.79 -13.93 51.88
N LEU A 773 -6.20 -14.98 51.27
CA LEU A 773 -6.91 -15.80 50.29
C LEU A 773 -8.04 -16.60 50.98
N PRO A 774 -9.30 -16.53 50.50
CA PRO A 774 -10.48 -17.20 51.07
C PRO A 774 -10.55 -18.71 50.74
N GLY A 775 -9.57 -19.26 50.03
CA GLY A 775 -9.52 -20.68 49.69
C GLY A 775 -8.24 -21.10 48.96
N PRO A 776 -8.12 -22.38 48.59
CA PRO A 776 -6.89 -22.93 48.04
C PRO A 776 -6.57 -22.39 46.65
N LEU A 777 -5.30 -22.05 46.43
CA LEU A 777 -4.74 -21.63 45.15
C LEU A 777 -4.65 -22.82 44.18
N PHE A 778 -5.03 -22.61 42.92
CA PHE A 778 -4.93 -23.61 41.85
C PHE A 778 -3.99 -23.18 40.71
N ASP A 779 -3.64 -21.90 40.59
CA ASP A 779 -2.77 -21.37 39.53
C ASP A 779 -1.97 -20.16 40.01
N ALA A 780 -0.71 -20.02 39.58
CA ALA A 780 0.10 -18.85 39.85
C ALA A 780 0.99 -18.47 38.65
N ALA A 781 1.17 -17.16 38.43
CA ALA A 781 2.08 -16.63 37.43
C ALA A 781 2.77 -15.35 37.92
N LEU A 782 4.05 -15.17 37.57
CA LEU A 782 4.83 -13.99 37.89
C LEU A 782 5.05 -13.17 36.61
N LYS A 783 4.85 -11.85 36.69
CA LYS A 783 5.20 -10.91 35.63
C LYS A 783 6.15 -9.85 36.17
N LEU A 784 7.18 -9.52 35.39
CA LEU A 784 8.13 -8.46 35.69
C LEU A 784 8.05 -7.38 34.61
N GLU A 785 8.07 -6.11 35.02
CA GLU A 785 8.15 -4.98 34.11
C GLU A 785 9.61 -4.51 33.99
N PHE A 786 10.00 -4.11 32.78
CA PHE A 786 11.35 -3.71 32.43
C PHE A 786 11.33 -2.64 31.34
N ASP A 787 12.44 -1.91 31.21
CA ASP A 787 12.62 -0.96 30.12
C ASP A 787 13.04 -1.71 28.85
N ALA A 788 12.15 -1.75 27.85
CA ALA A 788 12.36 -2.50 26.62
C ALA A 788 13.58 -2.00 25.81
N ASP A 789 13.88 -0.70 25.86
CA ASP A 789 15.00 -0.10 25.12
C ASP A 789 16.36 -0.47 25.73
N SER A 790 16.36 -0.83 27.01
CA SER A 790 17.56 -1.24 27.74
C SER A 790 18.01 -2.69 27.43
N ILE A 791 17.13 -3.53 26.88
CA ILE A 791 17.38 -4.97 26.68
C ILE A 791 17.59 -5.31 25.19
N LYS A 792 18.86 -5.40 24.77
CA LYS A 792 19.22 -5.75 23.37
C LYS A 792 19.15 -7.24 23.06
N LYS A 793 19.29 -8.11 24.06
CA LYS A 793 19.26 -9.57 23.95
C LYS A 793 18.45 -10.15 25.12
N PRO A 794 17.76 -11.29 24.93
CA PRO A 794 17.04 -11.93 26.03
C PRO A 794 17.96 -12.22 27.23
N VAL A 795 17.49 -11.93 28.44
CA VAL A 795 18.21 -12.16 29.70
C VAL A 795 17.44 -13.18 30.53
N GLN A 796 18.13 -14.15 31.14
CA GLN A 796 17.51 -15.18 31.96
C GLN A 796 17.79 -14.95 33.44
N LEU A 797 16.72 -15.02 34.25
CA LEU A 797 16.80 -14.98 35.71
C LEU A 797 16.33 -16.31 36.28
N ASN A 798 17.16 -16.91 37.13
CA ASN A 798 16.74 -18.02 37.97
C ASN A 798 15.70 -17.52 38.97
N ILE A 799 14.70 -18.34 39.29
CA ILE A 799 13.75 -18.10 40.37
C ILE A 799 13.88 -19.20 41.40
N PHE A 800 14.15 -18.81 42.63
CA PHE A 800 14.13 -19.68 43.80
C PHE A 800 12.99 -19.28 44.74
N GLY A 801 12.38 -20.24 45.41
CA GLY A 801 11.40 -20.00 46.47
C GLY A 801 11.98 -20.37 47.81
N LEU A 802 11.94 -19.45 48.76
CA LEU A 802 12.41 -19.70 50.12
C LEU A 802 11.56 -20.81 50.76
N LYS A 803 12.21 -21.86 51.27
CA LYS A 803 11.57 -22.94 52.02
C LYS A 803 11.18 -22.39 53.37
N GLU A 804 9.93 -22.55 53.77
CA GLU A 804 9.50 -22.17 55.12
C GLU A 804 8.70 -23.33 55.73
N THR A 805 9.41 -24.39 56.10
CA THR A 805 8.74 -25.61 56.60
C THR A 805 8.35 -25.52 58.08
N SER A 806 8.84 -24.54 58.84
CA SER A 806 8.44 -24.24 60.22
C SER A 806 8.73 -22.79 60.61
N LYS A 807 8.09 -22.29 61.68
CA LYS A 807 8.34 -20.94 62.24
C LYS A 807 9.74 -20.76 62.83
N GLU A 808 10.44 -21.86 63.08
CA GLU A 808 11.77 -21.91 63.73
C GLU A 808 12.89 -22.13 62.71
N MET A 809 12.57 -22.11 61.42
CA MET A 809 13.56 -22.34 60.37
C MET A 809 14.62 -21.23 60.38
N ASN A 810 15.86 -21.61 60.67
CA ASN A 810 17.03 -20.74 60.60
C ASN A 810 17.59 -20.75 59.17
N PHE A 811 17.69 -19.59 58.54
CA PHE A 811 18.16 -19.39 57.15
C PHE A 811 19.68 -19.21 57.01
N GLY A 812 20.41 -19.48 58.08
CA GLY A 812 21.85 -19.21 58.24
C GLY A 812 22.11 -18.35 59.47
N GLU A 813 23.30 -18.47 60.04
CA GLU A 813 23.78 -17.60 61.13
C GLU A 813 23.75 -16.13 60.67
N ASP A 814 23.23 -15.25 61.52
CA ASP A 814 23.03 -13.82 61.27
C ASP A 814 22.16 -13.45 60.04
N LYS A 815 21.36 -14.40 59.52
CA LYS A 815 20.37 -14.13 58.46
C LYS A 815 19.00 -13.72 59.03
N LEU A 816 18.26 -12.89 58.31
CA LEU A 816 16.90 -12.47 58.67
C LEU A 816 15.91 -13.65 58.59
N GLY A 817 14.88 -13.59 59.44
CA GLY A 817 13.73 -14.50 59.41
C GLY A 817 12.74 -14.19 58.27
N VAL A 818 11.70 -15.00 58.12
CA VAL A 818 10.71 -14.88 57.02
C VAL A 818 9.87 -13.60 57.03
N ASP A 819 9.77 -12.93 58.17
CA ASP A 819 9.01 -11.69 58.40
C ASP A 819 9.85 -10.41 58.28
N TRP A 820 11.05 -10.51 57.69
CA TRP A 820 11.98 -9.39 57.48
C TRP A 820 11.32 -8.13 56.92
N LYS A 821 11.71 -6.95 57.43
CA LYS A 821 11.28 -5.68 56.83
C LYS A 821 12.23 -5.29 55.69
N SER A 822 11.69 -4.66 54.65
CA SER A 822 12.46 -4.39 53.44
C SER A 822 13.59 -3.39 53.60
N ASP A 823 13.45 -2.48 54.56
CA ASP A 823 14.48 -1.53 54.99
C ASP A 823 15.57 -2.18 55.85
N GLU A 824 15.47 -3.47 56.17
CA GLU A 824 16.48 -4.20 56.94
C GLU A 824 17.28 -5.20 56.09
N LEU A 825 16.86 -5.49 54.85
CA LEU A 825 17.49 -6.51 53.99
C LEU A 825 18.78 -6.00 53.34
N THR A 826 19.90 -6.66 53.63
CA THR A 826 21.24 -6.38 53.10
C THR A 826 21.89 -7.65 52.57
N TRP A 827 23.04 -7.53 51.90
CA TRP A 827 23.77 -8.70 51.39
C TRP A 827 24.16 -9.69 52.50
N GLU A 828 24.59 -9.17 53.64
CA GLU A 828 25.07 -9.98 54.76
C GLU A 828 23.96 -10.71 55.50
N ASN A 829 22.74 -10.17 55.55
CA ASN A 829 21.66 -10.77 56.32
C ASN A 829 20.55 -11.41 55.45
N ALA A 830 20.65 -11.36 54.13
CA ALA A 830 19.63 -11.92 53.25
C ALA A 830 19.48 -13.45 53.38
N PRO A 831 18.24 -13.97 53.53
CA PRO A 831 18.00 -15.39 53.75
C PRO A 831 18.36 -16.23 52.52
N ALA A 832 18.92 -17.41 52.75
CA ALA A 832 19.42 -18.34 51.71
C ALA A 832 20.50 -17.76 50.78
N ASN A 833 21.04 -16.57 51.07
CA ASN A 833 22.07 -15.94 50.24
C ASN A 833 23.43 -16.63 50.44
N LEU A 834 24.09 -17.04 49.35
CA LEU A 834 25.51 -17.42 49.36
C LEU A 834 26.35 -16.25 48.84
N GLN A 835 27.56 -16.06 49.41
CA GLN A 835 28.57 -15.12 48.90
C GLN A 835 29.20 -15.64 47.59
N GLN A 836 28.36 -15.80 46.58
CA GLN A 836 28.69 -16.25 45.23
C GLN A 836 27.81 -15.48 44.25
N ALA A 837 28.37 -15.19 43.07
CA ALA A 837 27.64 -14.61 41.97
C ALA A 837 26.52 -15.56 41.47
N GLY A 838 25.71 -15.06 40.54
CA GLY A 838 24.68 -15.84 39.87
C GLY A 838 25.28 -16.96 39.00
N GLY A 839 24.61 -17.25 37.89
CA GLY A 839 25.02 -18.28 36.94
C GLY A 839 23.94 -19.34 36.71
N GLN A 840 24.20 -20.22 35.74
CA GLN A 840 23.29 -21.29 35.39
C GLN A 840 23.10 -22.27 36.57
N PHE A 841 21.86 -22.41 37.03
CA PHE A 841 21.52 -23.40 38.05
C PHE A 841 21.55 -24.83 37.49
N ASN A 842 22.25 -25.75 38.16
CA ASN A 842 22.30 -27.15 37.75
C ASN A 842 21.29 -27.99 38.55
N ILE A 843 20.15 -28.28 37.92
CA ILE A 843 19.05 -29.05 38.54
C ILE A 843 19.51 -30.43 39.03
N ARG A 844 20.40 -31.11 38.29
CA ARG A 844 20.86 -32.47 38.65
C ARG A 844 21.77 -32.48 39.87
N LYS A 845 22.60 -31.44 40.02
CA LYS A 845 23.53 -31.30 41.14
C LYS A 845 22.92 -30.54 42.32
N ASN A 846 21.73 -29.95 42.15
CA ASN A 846 21.06 -29.09 43.11
C ASN A 846 21.97 -27.97 43.66
N SER A 847 22.76 -27.36 42.77
CA SER A 847 23.80 -26.39 43.11
C SER A 847 23.96 -25.35 41.99
N GLY A 848 24.32 -24.11 42.34
CA GLY A 848 24.58 -23.01 41.41
C GLY A 848 23.64 -21.82 41.63
N GLY A 849 23.77 -20.77 40.82
CA GLY A 849 22.88 -19.59 40.87
C GLY A 849 23.02 -18.71 42.11
N GLY A 850 24.02 -18.95 42.98
CA GLY A 850 24.33 -18.11 44.14
C GLY A 850 23.38 -18.26 45.33
N ILE A 851 22.55 -19.30 45.39
CA ILE A 851 21.55 -19.51 46.45
C ILE A 851 21.79 -20.84 47.16
N ASP A 852 21.63 -20.84 48.49
CA ASP A 852 21.69 -22.06 49.30
C ASP A 852 20.41 -22.89 49.14
N THR A 853 20.51 -23.99 48.40
CA THR A 853 19.39 -24.90 48.11
C THR A 853 18.92 -25.70 49.32
N LYS A 854 19.65 -25.65 50.45
CA LYS A 854 19.14 -26.15 51.74
C LYS A 854 17.89 -25.36 52.16
N TYR A 855 17.88 -24.06 51.87
CA TYR A 855 16.86 -23.13 52.34
C TYR A 855 15.96 -22.56 51.24
N ALA A 856 16.26 -22.81 49.96
CA ALA A 856 15.40 -22.42 48.85
C ALA A 856 15.24 -23.55 47.82
N ASP A 857 14.08 -23.61 47.16
CA ASP A 857 13.82 -24.50 46.03
C ASP A 857 13.95 -23.75 44.71
N PHE A 858 14.57 -24.37 43.72
CA PHE A 858 14.54 -23.84 42.37
C PHE A 858 13.15 -24.04 41.74
N ILE A 859 12.53 -22.93 41.34
CA ILE A 859 11.17 -22.89 40.79
C ILE A 859 11.19 -22.88 39.26
N GLY A 860 12.18 -22.22 38.66
CA GLY A 860 12.29 -22.12 37.20
C GLY A 860 13.14 -20.95 36.74
N ILE A 861 13.01 -20.61 35.46
CA ILE A 861 13.73 -19.50 34.82
C ILE A 861 12.70 -18.58 34.16
N ILE A 862 12.77 -17.29 34.47
CA ILE A 862 12.03 -16.25 33.74
C ILE A 862 12.97 -15.58 32.74
N THR A 863 12.50 -15.39 31.50
CA THR A 863 13.26 -14.73 30.44
C THR A 863 12.70 -13.34 30.20
N ILE A 864 13.55 -12.32 30.34
CA ILE A 864 13.24 -10.94 29.97
C ILE A 864 13.49 -10.81 28.48
N ASN A 865 12.42 -10.67 27.69
CA ASN A 865 12.50 -10.58 26.24
C ASN A 865 11.52 -9.52 25.70
N PRO A 866 12.01 -8.40 25.14
CA PRO A 866 11.15 -7.35 24.59
C PRO A 866 10.32 -7.81 23.37
N LYS A 867 10.68 -8.94 22.74
CA LYS A 867 9.95 -9.51 21.60
C LYS A 867 8.91 -10.56 21.99
N ALA A 868 8.82 -10.94 23.27
CA ALA A 868 7.82 -11.89 23.73
C ALA A 868 6.47 -11.17 23.97
N PRO A 869 5.31 -11.76 23.63
CA PRO A 869 4.00 -11.09 23.75
C PRO A 869 3.68 -10.54 25.14
N LEU A 870 4.14 -11.22 26.19
CA LEU A 870 3.94 -10.83 27.59
C LEU A 870 5.22 -10.31 28.27
N GLY A 871 6.30 -10.10 27.50
CA GLY A 871 7.60 -9.68 28.02
C GLY A 871 8.22 -10.73 28.95
N ALA A 872 8.43 -10.36 30.22
CA ALA A 872 8.94 -11.24 31.27
C ALA A 872 7.76 -11.85 32.06
N PHE A 873 7.29 -13.02 31.62
CA PHE A 873 6.16 -13.72 32.23
C PHE A 873 6.50 -15.19 32.48
N LEU A 874 6.31 -15.66 33.72
CA LEU A 874 6.53 -17.05 34.13
C LEU A 874 5.25 -17.65 34.71
N ARG A 875 4.81 -18.77 34.14
CA ARG A 875 3.73 -19.58 34.67
C ARG A 875 4.08 -21.05 34.52
N THR A 876 4.40 -21.71 35.64
CA THR A 876 4.83 -23.11 35.65
C THR A 876 4.13 -23.90 36.75
N PRO A 877 4.01 -25.24 36.61
CA PRO A 877 3.54 -26.08 37.70
C PRO A 877 4.37 -25.91 38.97
N ALA A 878 5.70 -25.80 38.86
CA ALA A 878 6.58 -25.61 40.02
C ALA A 878 6.30 -24.30 40.77
N LEU A 879 6.04 -23.20 40.05
CA LEU A 879 5.65 -21.92 40.65
C LEU A 879 4.31 -22.04 41.36
N THR A 880 3.33 -22.68 40.71
CA THR A 880 2.01 -22.92 41.28
C THR A 880 2.08 -23.80 42.53
N GLU A 881 2.82 -24.90 42.48
CA GLU A 881 3.01 -25.81 43.61
C GLU A 881 3.78 -25.15 44.76
N PHE A 882 4.71 -24.22 44.49
CA PHE A 882 5.34 -23.43 45.54
C PHE A 882 4.31 -22.62 46.33
N PHE A 883 3.44 -21.87 45.64
CA PHE A 883 2.42 -21.05 46.30
C PHE A 883 1.24 -21.84 46.90
N LYS A 884 1.09 -23.14 46.57
CA LYS A 884 0.15 -24.05 47.24
C LYS A 884 0.64 -24.58 48.59
N ARG A 885 1.96 -24.53 48.84
CA ARG A 885 2.53 -25.08 50.08
C ARG A 885 2.06 -24.28 51.28
N LYS A 886 1.85 -24.96 52.40
CA LYS A 886 1.57 -24.29 53.67
C LYS A 886 2.86 -23.70 54.25
N HIS A 887 3.02 -22.38 54.14
CA HIS A 887 4.07 -21.63 54.83
C HIS A 887 3.57 -21.22 56.22
N ALA A 888 4.39 -21.40 57.26
CA ALA A 888 3.96 -21.22 58.64
C ALA A 888 3.68 -19.74 59.01
N SER A 889 4.27 -18.79 58.28
CA SER A 889 4.12 -17.34 58.40
C SER A 889 2.99 -16.78 57.53
N GLY A 890 2.59 -17.49 56.48
CA GLY A 890 1.71 -16.96 55.43
C GLY A 890 2.43 -16.09 54.39
N LEU A 891 3.75 -15.92 54.49
CA LEU A 891 4.60 -15.16 53.58
C LEU A 891 5.37 -16.08 52.63
N TYR A 892 5.51 -15.64 51.39
CA TYR A 892 6.16 -16.40 50.32
C TYR A 892 7.23 -15.53 49.68
N THR A 893 8.50 -15.94 49.75
CA THR A 893 9.61 -15.17 49.18
C THR A 893 10.18 -15.87 47.94
N LEU A 894 10.23 -15.13 46.84
CA LEU A 894 10.97 -15.47 45.63
C LEU A 894 12.32 -14.74 45.62
N ILE A 895 13.36 -15.43 45.18
CA ILE A 895 14.71 -14.91 45.04
C ILE A 895 15.13 -15.04 43.57
N LEU A 896 15.52 -13.92 42.96
CA LEU A 896 15.90 -13.85 41.56
C LEU A 896 17.40 -13.60 41.44
N THR A 897 18.06 -14.41 40.63
CA THR A 897 19.50 -14.28 40.33
C THR A 897 19.75 -14.37 38.83
N ALA A 898 20.72 -13.60 38.31
CA ALA A 898 21.05 -13.60 36.88
C ALA A 898 21.76 -14.89 36.45
N VAL A 899 21.43 -15.41 35.27
CA VAL A 899 22.05 -16.61 34.68
C VAL A 899 23.28 -16.24 33.87
N GLU A 900 23.16 -15.24 33.00
CA GLU A 900 24.27 -14.74 32.18
C GLU A 900 25.13 -13.70 32.92
N PRO A 901 26.40 -13.50 32.53
CA PRO A 901 27.22 -12.40 33.06
C PRO A 901 26.68 -11.01 32.68
N GLY A 902 26.92 -10.02 33.55
CA GLY A 902 26.46 -8.64 33.41
C GLY A 902 25.33 -8.27 34.37
N GLU A 903 24.80 -7.06 34.21
CA GLU A 903 23.74 -6.50 35.05
C GLU A 903 22.45 -6.24 34.28
N THR A 904 21.33 -6.31 35.00
CA THR A 904 19.99 -6.03 34.47
C THR A 904 19.16 -5.39 35.57
N PHE A 905 18.28 -4.49 35.16
CA PHE A 905 17.39 -3.77 36.06
C PHE A 905 15.94 -4.11 35.71
N ILE A 906 15.14 -4.37 36.74
CA ILE A 906 13.68 -4.44 36.64
C ILE A 906 13.07 -3.34 37.51
N LYS A 907 11.82 -3.00 37.27
CA LYS A 907 11.15 -1.94 38.03
C LYS A 907 10.74 -2.44 39.40
N SER A 908 10.92 -1.60 40.42
CA SER A 908 10.47 -1.87 41.79
C SER A 908 9.07 -1.30 42.03
N ARG A 909 8.51 -1.54 43.22
CA ARG A 909 7.28 -0.87 43.68
C ARG A 909 7.40 0.66 43.71
N ASN A 910 8.60 1.20 43.93
CA ASN A 910 8.81 2.65 44.03
C ASN A 910 8.74 3.33 42.65
N ALA A 911 8.93 2.58 41.55
CA ALA A 911 8.68 3.08 40.20
C ALA A 911 7.18 3.20 39.85
N GLY A 912 6.29 2.77 40.75
CA GLY A 912 4.85 2.87 40.62
C GLY A 912 4.15 1.53 40.50
N LYS A 913 2.88 1.49 40.91
CA LYS A 913 2.06 0.28 41.03
C LYS A 913 1.99 -0.58 39.76
N ASN A 914 1.87 0.05 38.60
CA ASN A 914 1.77 -0.68 37.31
C ASN A 914 3.12 -1.22 36.83
N MET A 915 4.22 -0.78 37.44
CA MET A 915 5.59 -1.19 37.11
C MET A 915 6.14 -2.21 38.10
N ALA A 916 5.44 -2.45 39.21
CA ALA A 916 5.89 -3.36 40.26
C ALA A 916 5.85 -4.83 39.80
N PRO A 917 6.73 -5.70 40.34
CA PRO A 917 6.65 -7.15 40.11
C PRO A 917 5.30 -7.71 40.56
N ALA A 918 4.54 -8.29 39.62
CA ALA A 918 3.17 -8.70 39.86
C ALA A 918 3.04 -10.23 39.92
N LEU A 919 2.44 -10.72 40.99
CA LEU A 919 2.02 -12.11 41.10
C LEU A 919 0.51 -12.20 40.80
N TYR A 920 0.19 -13.04 39.82
CA TYR A 920 -1.17 -13.38 39.44
C TYR A 920 -1.50 -14.73 40.05
N VAL A 921 -2.60 -14.82 40.78
CA VAL A 921 -3.03 -16.08 41.39
C VAL A 921 -4.48 -16.37 41.02
N GLY A 922 -4.78 -17.66 40.87
CA GLY A 922 -6.12 -18.20 40.78
C GLY A 922 -6.37 -19.10 41.97
N TYR A 923 -7.49 -18.91 42.67
CA TYR A 923 -7.89 -19.73 43.81
C TYR A 923 -9.39 -19.99 43.80
N TYR A 924 -9.83 -20.97 44.57
CA TYR A 924 -11.25 -21.30 44.72
C TYR A 924 -11.87 -20.50 45.87
N ASP A 925 -12.92 -19.73 45.59
CA ASP A 925 -13.76 -19.09 46.61
C ASP A 925 -15.02 -19.93 46.83
N ASN A 926 -15.09 -20.60 47.98
CA ASN A 926 -16.20 -21.50 48.31
C ASN A 926 -17.47 -20.76 48.75
N SER A 927 -17.48 -19.43 48.75
CA SER A 927 -18.66 -18.63 49.07
C SER A 927 -19.38 -18.10 47.83
N ARG A 928 -18.77 -18.21 46.64
CA ARG A 928 -19.29 -17.61 45.41
C ARG A 928 -19.05 -18.49 44.18
N SER A 929 -19.94 -18.38 43.21
CA SER A 929 -19.78 -18.98 41.88
C SER A 929 -18.79 -18.20 41.03
N VAL A 930 -18.41 -18.81 39.92
CA VAL A 930 -17.66 -18.17 38.82
C VAL A 930 -18.36 -16.89 38.32
N GLY A 931 -19.68 -16.90 38.15
CA GLY A 931 -20.53 -15.76 37.82
C GLY A 931 -20.79 -14.77 38.98
N GLY A 932 -20.24 -15.02 40.17
CA GLY A 932 -20.34 -14.15 41.33
C GLY A 932 -21.61 -14.34 42.17
N GLU A 933 -22.45 -15.33 41.86
CA GLU A 933 -23.61 -15.69 42.69
C GLU A 933 -23.15 -16.26 44.02
N ALA A 934 -23.84 -15.95 45.12
CA ALA A 934 -23.53 -16.56 46.41
C ALA A 934 -23.87 -18.06 46.35
N MET A 935 -22.87 -18.92 46.57
CA MET A 935 -23.04 -20.37 46.64
C MET A 935 -22.50 -20.83 47.99
N ASP A 936 -23.38 -21.31 48.86
CA ASP A 936 -23.01 -21.81 50.18
C ASP A 936 -22.14 -23.08 50.02
N GLY A 937 -20.84 -22.94 50.28
CA GLY A 937 -19.86 -24.01 50.09
C GLY A 937 -19.44 -24.26 48.63
N GLY A 938 -19.81 -23.39 47.67
CA GLY A 938 -19.34 -23.48 46.28
C GLY A 938 -20.06 -24.54 45.43
N TYR A 939 -21.22 -25.02 45.89
CA TYR A 939 -22.09 -25.95 45.15
C TYR A 939 -23.56 -25.70 45.49
N THR A 940 -24.47 -26.23 44.68
CA THR A 940 -25.87 -26.43 45.05
C THR A 940 -26.21 -27.91 44.91
N LEU A 941 -26.86 -28.47 45.94
CA LEU A 941 -27.23 -29.87 46.01
C LEU A 941 -28.72 -29.99 46.37
N THR A 942 -29.50 -30.68 45.54
CA THR A 942 -30.90 -30.96 45.90
C THR A 942 -30.98 -32.09 46.91
N LYS A 943 -32.12 -32.23 47.60
CA LYS A 943 -32.40 -33.43 48.40
C LYS A 943 -32.40 -34.68 47.53
N VAL A 944 -31.87 -35.79 48.05
CA VAL A 944 -32.04 -37.11 47.46
C VAL A 944 -33.54 -37.40 47.37
N ASN A 945 -34.02 -37.51 46.15
CA ASN A 945 -35.38 -37.93 45.83
C ASN A 945 -35.40 -39.44 45.60
N ILE A 946 -36.36 -40.14 46.21
CA ILE A 946 -36.51 -41.58 46.09
C ILE A 946 -37.75 -41.86 45.24
N ASP A 947 -37.53 -42.35 44.03
CA ASP A 947 -38.59 -42.83 43.15
C ASP A 947 -38.99 -44.24 43.57
N ILE A 948 -40.13 -44.33 44.26
CA ILE A 948 -40.69 -45.58 44.78
C ILE A 948 -41.19 -46.54 43.69
N VAL A 949 -41.47 -46.04 42.47
CA VAL A 949 -41.95 -46.85 41.36
C VAL A 949 -40.79 -47.54 40.65
N ASN A 950 -39.72 -46.78 40.38
CA ASN A 950 -38.55 -47.28 39.67
C ASN A 950 -37.46 -47.85 40.60
N LEU A 951 -37.62 -47.70 41.91
CA LEU A 951 -36.62 -48.06 42.93
C LEU A 951 -35.27 -47.37 42.70
N GLU A 952 -35.30 -46.09 42.35
CA GLU A 952 -34.12 -45.27 42.07
C GLU A 952 -34.05 -44.04 42.98
N CYS A 953 -32.84 -43.72 43.45
CA CYS A 953 -32.54 -42.47 44.11
C CYS A 953 -31.92 -41.50 43.09
N ASN A 954 -32.34 -40.24 43.09
CA ASN A 954 -31.78 -39.20 42.24
C ASN A 954 -31.56 -37.88 42.98
N PHE A 955 -30.58 -37.10 42.55
CA PHE A 955 -30.31 -35.75 43.04
C PHE A 955 -29.57 -34.94 41.96
N ASP A 956 -29.71 -33.62 42.03
CA ASP A 956 -28.97 -32.69 41.20
C ASP A 956 -27.82 -32.08 42.00
N LEU A 957 -26.66 -31.99 41.35
CA LEU A 957 -25.51 -31.24 41.84
C LEU A 957 -25.09 -30.22 40.79
N THR A 958 -24.90 -28.97 41.21
CA THR A 958 -24.24 -27.92 40.44
C THR A 958 -23.00 -27.49 41.22
N VAL A 959 -21.83 -27.49 40.59
CA VAL A 959 -20.61 -26.97 41.20
C VAL A 959 -20.35 -25.55 40.73
N GLY A 960 -19.83 -24.67 41.59
CA GLY A 960 -19.60 -23.26 41.26
C GLY A 960 -18.46 -23.03 40.27
N TYR A 961 -17.50 -23.96 40.19
CA TYR A 961 -16.37 -23.98 39.26
C TYR A 961 -16.11 -25.40 38.76
N PRO A 962 -15.53 -25.58 37.55
CA PRO A 962 -15.15 -26.88 37.06
C PRO A 962 -14.13 -27.55 37.99
N GLN A 963 -14.43 -28.77 38.42
CA GLN A 963 -13.58 -29.50 39.38
C GLN A 963 -13.87 -31.00 39.32
N PHE A 964 -12.93 -31.81 39.79
CA PHE A 964 -13.19 -33.22 40.05
C PHE A 964 -14.15 -33.40 41.24
N VAL A 965 -15.17 -34.24 41.07
CA VAL A 965 -16.12 -34.57 42.14
C VAL A 965 -16.24 -36.08 42.30
N GLN A 966 -16.09 -36.52 43.55
CA GLN A 966 -16.36 -37.87 43.99
C GLN A 966 -17.62 -37.91 44.84
N ILE A 967 -18.56 -38.77 44.49
CA ILE A 967 -19.86 -38.91 45.14
C ILE A 967 -19.97 -40.32 45.70
N GLU A 968 -20.20 -40.44 46.99
CA GLU A 968 -20.26 -41.69 47.73
C GLU A 968 -21.54 -41.80 48.56
N ILE A 969 -22.03 -43.02 48.75
CA ILE A 969 -23.08 -43.33 49.71
C ILE A 969 -22.46 -44.11 50.87
N LEU A 970 -22.65 -43.62 52.09
CA LEU A 970 -22.18 -44.24 53.33
C LEU A 970 -23.39 -44.77 54.13
N ASN A 971 -23.20 -45.86 54.88
CA ASN A 971 -24.21 -46.34 55.84
C ASN A 971 -24.09 -45.63 57.20
N GLU A 972 -24.96 -45.98 58.16
CA GLU A 972 -24.98 -45.38 59.51
C GLU A 972 -23.66 -45.53 60.30
N SER A 973 -22.88 -46.59 60.03
CA SER A 973 -21.54 -46.78 60.61
C SER A 973 -20.41 -46.02 59.89
N GLY A 974 -20.73 -45.21 58.87
CA GLY A 974 -19.76 -44.48 58.05
C GLY A 974 -19.04 -45.34 57.00
N LYS A 975 -19.44 -46.61 56.82
CA LYS A 975 -18.87 -47.52 55.81
C LYS A 975 -19.43 -47.17 54.42
N ARG A 976 -18.53 -47.03 53.44
CA ARG A 976 -18.90 -46.77 52.04
C ARG A 976 -19.61 -47.96 51.41
N MET A 977 -20.79 -47.69 50.87
CA MET A 977 -21.66 -48.65 50.20
C MET A 977 -21.55 -48.56 48.67
N LEU A 978 -21.43 -47.36 48.12
CA LEU A 978 -21.39 -47.13 46.67
C LEU A 978 -20.62 -45.84 46.33
N THR A 979 -19.91 -45.83 45.22
CA THR A 979 -19.43 -44.60 44.57
C THR A 979 -20.34 -44.33 43.36
N VAL A 980 -21.11 -43.25 43.42
CA VAL A 980 -22.08 -42.85 42.38
C VAL A 980 -21.38 -42.20 41.19
N ALA A 981 -20.34 -41.42 41.44
CA ALA A 981 -19.51 -40.80 40.40
C ALA A 981 -18.12 -40.46 40.95
N ALA A 982 -17.13 -40.46 40.08
CA ALA A 982 -15.79 -39.94 40.32
C ALA A 982 -15.26 -39.38 38.99
N ARG A 983 -15.59 -38.13 38.69
CA ARG A 983 -15.29 -37.48 37.39
C ARG A 983 -15.25 -35.97 37.52
N GLU A 984 -14.67 -35.30 36.53
CA GLU A 984 -14.78 -33.84 36.39
C GLU A 984 -16.22 -33.42 36.08
N LEU A 985 -16.69 -32.39 36.77
CA LEU A 985 -17.94 -31.70 36.49
C LEU A 985 -17.64 -30.29 35.97
N ALA A 986 -18.44 -29.84 34.99
CA ALA A 986 -18.39 -28.47 34.53
C ALA A 986 -19.00 -27.53 35.59
N GLY A 987 -18.39 -26.36 35.76
CA GLY A 987 -18.93 -25.29 36.60
C GLY A 987 -20.28 -24.78 36.10
N GLU A 988 -21.14 -24.36 37.03
CA GLU A 988 -22.45 -23.74 36.81
C GLU A 988 -23.44 -24.56 35.96
N LYS A 989 -23.14 -25.86 35.75
CA LYS A 989 -24.00 -26.79 35.04
C LYS A 989 -24.65 -27.75 36.02
N LYS A 990 -25.98 -27.66 36.14
CA LYS A 990 -26.77 -28.64 36.87
C LYS A 990 -26.59 -30.03 36.27
N THR A 991 -26.11 -30.97 37.07
CA THR A 991 -25.87 -32.36 36.67
C THR A 991 -26.71 -33.29 37.53
N ASN A 992 -27.54 -34.12 36.88
CA ASN A 992 -28.37 -35.11 37.56
C ASN A 992 -27.58 -36.41 37.77
N PHE A 993 -27.67 -36.97 38.98
CA PHE A 993 -27.07 -38.24 39.37
C PHE A 993 -28.14 -39.22 39.83
N LYS A 994 -27.97 -40.50 39.50
CA LYS A 994 -28.90 -41.57 39.83
C LYS A 994 -28.19 -42.81 40.34
N PHE A 995 -28.82 -43.52 41.27
CA PHE A 995 -28.39 -44.85 41.72
C PHE A 995 -29.58 -45.70 42.15
N LYS A 996 -29.43 -47.04 42.12
CA LYS A 996 -30.53 -47.96 42.43
C LYS A 996 -30.73 -48.11 43.94
N ALA A 997 -31.93 -47.82 44.44
CA ALA A 997 -32.30 -47.95 45.84
C ALA A 997 -32.38 -49.42 46.29
N LYS A 998 -32.77 -50.34 45.39
CA LYS A 998 -32.93 -51.79 45.69
C LYS A 998 -31.67 -52.46 46.26
N ALA A 999 -30.49 -51.92 45.95
CA ALA A 999 -29.21 -52.47 46.41
C ALA A 999 -28.90 -52.16 47.90
N PHE A 1000 -29.75 -51.39 48.57
CA PHE A 1000 -29.52 -50.89 49.92
C PHE A 1000 -30.58 -51.48 50.89
N PRO A 1001 -30.16 -52.10 52.00
CA PRO A 1001 -31.07 -52.52 53.08
C PRO A 1001 -31.87 -51.35 53.67
N THR A 1002 -32.97 -51.65 54.38
CA THR A 1002 -33.67 -50.65 55.19
C THR A 1002 -32.72 -50.04 56.20
N GLY A 1003 -32.53 -48.72 56.16
CA GLY A 1003 -31.53 -48.06 56.99
C GLY A 1003 -31.29 -46.58 56.68
N LYS A 1004 -30.41 -45.99 57.50
CA LYS A 1004 -29.96 -44.60 57.38
C LYS A 1004 -28.70 -44.53 56.54
N TYR A 1005 -28.68 -43.62 55.56
CA TYR A 1005 -27.58 -43.42 54.64
C TYR A 1005 -27.16 -41.95 54.59
N THR A 1006 -25.90 -41.73 54.25
CA THR A 1006 -25.34 -40.40 54.00
C THR A 1006 -24.81 -40.34 52.57
N LEU A 1007 -25.36 -39.45 51.76
CA LEU A 1007 -24.75 -39.01 50.51
C LEU A 1007 -23.59 -38.09 50.86
N LYS A 1008 -22.36 -38.51 50.59
CA LYS A 1008 -21.14 -37.73 50.77
C LYS A 1008 -20.59 -37.32 49.41
N ILE A 1009 -20.43 -36.02 49.20
CA ILE A 1009 -19.86 -35.45 47.99
C ILE A 1009 -18.56 -34.78 48.37
N ILE A 1010 -17.48 -35.15 47.68
CA ILE A 1010 -16.13 -34.65 47.90
C ILE A 1010 -15.73 -33.95 46.58
N GLY A 1011 -15.75 -32.62 46.61
CA GLY A 1011 -15.13 -31.79 45.58
C GLY A 1011 -13.72 -31.39 45.99
N GLU A 1012 -12.98 -30.75 45.09
CA GLU A 1012 -11.62 -30.25 45.35
C GLU A 1012 -11.58 -29.24 46.50
N ALA A 1013 -12.64 -28.45 46.65
CA ALA A 1013 -12.70 -27.40 47.65
C ALA A 1013 -13.97 -27.43 48.52
N PHE A 1014 -14.81 -28.46 48.41
CA PHE A 1014 -15.94 -28.64 49.34
C PHE A 1014 -16.17 -30.10 49.71
N THR A 1015 -16.81 -30.32 50.86
CA THR A 1015 -17.40 -31.60 51.20
C THR A 1015 -18.85 -31.37 51.62
N ALA A 1016 -19.78 -32.06 50.96
CA ALA A 1016 -21.20 -32.01 51.29
C ALA A 1016 -21.65 -33.35 51.85
N GLU A 1017 -22.44 -33.33 52.92
CA GLU A 1017 -23.08 -34.53 53.44
C GLU A 1017 -24.58 -34.32 53.56
N GLN A 1018 -25.35 -35.26 53.04
CA GLN A 1018 -26.80 -35.25 53.12
C GLN A 1018 -27.31 -36.61 53.58
N LYS A 1019 -28.01 -36.63 54.72
CA LYS A 1019 -28.62 -37.83 55.26
C LYS A 1019 -29.96 -38.11 54.57
N PHE A 1020 -30.20 -39.38 54.25
CA PHE A 1020 -31.47 -39.87 53.71
C PHE A 1020 -31.75 -41.29 54.23
N PHE A 1021 -32.98 -41.75 54.09
CA PHE A 1021 -33.43 -43.03 54.62
C PHE A 1021 -34.02 -43.85 53.48
N ILE A 1022 -33.67 -45.13 53.42
CA ILE A 1022 -34.34 -46.08 52.55
C ILE A 1022 -35.14 -47.01 53.46
N LEU A 1023 -36.44 -47.07 53.22
CA LEU A 1023 -37.37 -48.03 53.78
C LEU A 1023 -37.71 -48.99 52.64
N ASN A 1024 -37.03 -50.14 52.63
CA ASN A 1024 -37.18 -51.19 51.62
C ASN A 1024 -38.32 -52.15 52.00
#